data_AF-A0A957PGR0-F1
#
_entry.id   AF-A0A957PGR0-F1
#
_cell.length_a   1.000
_cell.length_b   1.000
_cell.length_c   1.000
_cell.angle_alpha   90.00
_cell.angle_beta   90.00
_cell.angle_gamma   90.00
#
_symmetry.space_group_name_H-M   'P 1'
#
loop_
_entity.id
_entity.type
_entity.pdbx_description
1 polymer ?
#
loop_
_entity_poly.entity_id
_entity_poly.type
_entity_poly.pdbx_seq_one_letter_code
_entity_poly.pdbx_strand_id
1 'polypeptide(L)'
;APPFPFQDPNIFGIEQQRSSAVTTLEGALACLSTDKVVYGLTLENSNVRAEPVSGSCRMGRTPRGRLVRVTGVYAEDQAEPLSSLKNVNSDASYTLGYEEDIYPIFNQNCNSCHGAVAQINELQVTDYDALLKGSVNGPVIEPGDAQNSRLWEMVSTGKMPLIGQLSDEEKSIIEAWINAGAPRQRSGIPKLSDLWLALNPQDVDLATNAACDEEVADPQTLVNGRLLQFLSCGVEPDEETIAQFLTPEPAASSSSAASSGDSAPAAAPAPAARGSTVSGAIAPTLGLAPPSDADPFLIPQGGFCIEQRLPRLANQDRSITALAFAPDGRLFIALDASPSGQNVDPLVLLDAFHPSRSIVVHDSNSDGGYGEILTESPRITGLNYANGALYVSRAGEVGRIPDGGGYEKLAGGFAVQSQLFHANNGIVVSDGWVYVSAGGVRDGWSDGPLENISEDAAQSIVSGGNGLAARIVRAPLDLLLSERSINNFQTAARGVRNPYGITRAPDGRLWFTDNGSTNVPEGISAGDEVNVFDPSSVPGGTPEGATPYYGFPLALTGANPNWRAPAIVLPNTAAPTGITWAYGTLFYGQYGRQPGLYRVGRAANGQVISERVMLVWPLISLATAPDGALWIGTGTGGLYRMTPGCG
;
A
#
# COMPACT_ATOMS: atom_id res chain seq x y z
N ALA A 1 6.29 -23.43 61.70
CA ALA A 1 5.23 -23.85 60.77
C ALA A 1 5.39 -23.05 59.49
N PRO A 2 5.60 -23.69 58.33
CA PRO A 2 5.60 -22.97 57.05
C PRO A 2 4.15 -22.63 56.64
N PRO A 3 3.96 -21.63 55.75
CA PRO A 3 2.67 -21.02 55.47
C PRO A 3 1.81 -21.88 54.54
N PHE A 4 0.50 -21.68 54.66
CA PHE A 4 -0.56 -22.32 53.87
C PHE A 4 -0.37 -22.09 52.36
N PRO A 5 -0.57 -23.12 51.50
CA PRO A 5 -0.68 -22.94 50.07
C PRO A 5 -2.12 -22.51 49.72
N PHE A 6 -2.20 -21.43 48.94
CA PHE A 6 -3.24 -21.06 47.97
C PHE A 6 -4.70 -21.47 48.26
N GLN A 7 -5.53 -20.45 48.51
CA GLN A 7 -6.99 -20.55 48.41
C GLN A 7 -7.38 -20.85 46.95
N ASP A 8 -8.04 -21.98 46.74
CA ASP A 8 -8.77 -22.31 45.52
C ASP A 8 -9.99 -21.38 45.39
N PRO A 9 -10.14 -20.62 44.29
CA PRO A 9 -11.27 -19.70 44.10
C PRO A 9 -12.63 -20.39 43.92
N ASN A 10 -12.70 -21.72 43.76
CA ASN A 10 -13.93 -22.41 43.38
C ASN A 10 -14.86 -22.81 44.54
N ILE A 11 -14.62 -22.34 45.77
CA ILE A 11 -15.39 -22.77 46.97
C ILE A 11 -16.75 -22.03 47.15
N PHE A 12 -17.06 -20.98 46.39
CA PHE A 12 -18.25 -20.15 46.65
C PHE A 12 -19.45 -20.30 45.69
N GLY A 13 -19.47 -21.26 44.77
CA GLY A 13 -20.67 -21.54 43.97
C GLY A 13 -21.18 -20.35 43.14
N ILE A 14 -20.32 -19.39 42.85
CA ILE A 14 -20.56 -18.38 41.82
C ILE A 14 -20.10 -19.04 40.53
N GLU A 15 -21.02 -19.43 39.65
CA GLU A 15 -20.69 -19.61 38.24
C GLU A 15 -20.10 -18.28 37.77
N GLN A 16 -18.77 -18.16 37.76
CA GLN A 16 -18.14 -17.20 36.88
C GLN A 16 -18.54 -17.65 35.48
N GLN A 17 -19.51 -16.95 34.88
CA GLN A 17 -19.76 -17.03 33.45
C GLN A 17 -18.46 -16.64 32.75
N ARG A 18 -17.60 -17.62 32.50
CA ARG A 18 -16.41 -17.42 31.66
C ARG A 18 -16.94 -16.96 30.31
N SER A 19 -16.51 -15.77 29.87
CA SER A 19 -16.77 -15.31 28.52
C SER A 19 -16.25 -16.37 27.54
N SER A 20 -17.13 -17.00 26.78
CA SER A 20 -16.70 -17.83 25.67
C SER A 20 -16.20 -16.87 24.59
N ALA A 21 -14.89 -16.82 24.40
CA ALA A 21 -14.26 -16.01 23.36
C ALA A 21 -14.82 -16.44 22.00
N VAL A 22 -15.25 -15.47 21.21
CA VAL A 22 -15.71 -15.68 19.84
C VAL A 22 -14.75 -14.91 18.96
N THR A 23 -13.89 -15.61 18.23
CA THR A 23 -12.93 -14.99 17.31
C THR A 23 -13.15 -15.41 15.86
N THR A 24 -14.05 -16.37 15.62
CA THR A 24 -14.37 -16.91 14.30
C THR A 24 -15.82 -16.61 13.90
N LEU A 25 -16.07 -16.58 12.58
CA LEU A 25 -17.41 -16.43 12.02
C LEU A 25 -18.36 -17.56 12.47
N GLU A 26 -17.87 -18.79 12.51
CA GLU A 26 -18.65 -19.96 12.96
C GLU A 26 -19.08 -19.81 14.43
N GLY A 27 -18.18 -19.36 15.31
CA GLY A 27 -18.49 -19.07 16.70
C GLY A 27 -19.52 -17.95 16.85
N ALA A 28 -19.46 -16.93 15.98
CA ALA A 28 -20.42 -15.83 15.97
C ALA A 28 -21.81 -16.29 15.50
N LEU A 29 -21.90 -17.09 14.43
CA LEU A 29 -23.16 -17.66 13.95
C LEU A 29 -23.79 -18.61 14.98
N ALA A 30 -22.99 -19.46 15.62
CA ALA A 30 -23.44 -20.33 16.70
C ALA A 30 -24.00 -19.52 17.88
N CYS A 31 -23.31 -18.46 18.30
CA CYS A 31 -23.80 -17.55 19.34
C CYS A 31 -25.15 -16.92 18.98
N LEU A 32 -25.25 -16.32 17.78
CA LEU A 32 -26.45 -15.63 17.31
C LEU A 32 -27.66 -16.57 17.17
N SER A 33 -27.44 -17.84 16.81
CA SER A 33 -28.50 -18.86 16.74
C SER A 33 -29.17 -19.19 18.08
N THR A 34 -28.57 -18.76 19.19
CA THR A 34 -29.11 -18.93 20.56
C THR A 34 -29.77 -17.67 21.11
N ASP A 35 -30.15 -16.73 20.23
CA ASP A 35 -30.73 -15.42 20.55
C ASP A 35 -29.83 -14.54 21.45
N LYS A 36 -28.52 -14.81 21.47
CA LYS A 36 -27.50 -13.98 22.15
C LYS A 36 -26.85 -13.02 21.17
N VAL A 37 -26.31 -11.90 21.66
CA VAL A 37 -25.50 -10.96 20.87
C VAL A 37 -24.03 -11.36 20.88
N VAL A 38 -23.31 -11.03 19.82
CA VAL A 38 -21.84 -11.15 19.78
C VAL A 38 -21.23 -9.78 20.03
N TYR A 39 -20.36 -9.66 21.03
CA TYR A 39 -19.59 -8.43 21.23
C TYR A 39 -18.42 -8.42 20.26
N GLY A 40 -18.24 -7.29 19.59
CA GLY A 40 -17.13 -7.06 18.67
C GLY A 40 -16.52 -5.67 18.86
N LEU A 41 -15.30 -5.51 18.39
CA LEU A 41 -14.58 -4.25 18.40
C LEU A 41 -14.38 -3.78 16.97
N THR A 42 -14.78 -2.55 16.69
CA THR A 42 -14.52 -1.94 15.37
C THR A 42 -13.03 -1.69 15.19
N LEU A 43 -12.46 -2.22 14.11
CA LEU A 43 -11.04 -2.07 13.80
C LEU A 43 -10.75 -0.73 13.10
N GLU A 44 -11.76 -0.15 12.46
CA GLU A 44 -11.66 1.10 11.70
C GLU A 44 -12.94 1.93 11.80
N ASN A 45 -12.86 3.19 11.38
CA ASN A 45 -14.05 4.02 11.20
C ASN A 45 -14.89 3.45 10.05
N SER A 46 -16.11 3.04 10.35
CA SER A 46 -16.95 2.27 9.45
C SER A 46 -18.29 2.95 9.20
N ASN A 47 -18.78 2.89 7.97
CA ASN A 47 -20.10 3.39 7.62
C ASN A 47 -21.16 2.37 8.03
N VAL A 48 -22.27 2.85 8.59
CA VAL A 48 -23.44 2.02 8.89
C VAL A 48 -24.49 2.21 7.80
N ARG A 49 -25.01 1.10 7.28
CA ARG A 49 -25.86 1.05 6.09
C ARG A 49 -27.19 0.35 6.34
N ALA A 50 -28.20 0.72 5.56
CA ALA A 50 -29.57 0.24 5.68
C ALA A 50 -29.76 -1.21 5.17
N GLU A 51 -28.96 -1.64 4.19
CA GLU A 51 -29.05 -2.97 3.54
C GLU A 51 -27.65 -3.57 3.32
N PRO A 52 -27.49 -4.91 3.20
CA PRO A 52 -26.20 -5.59 3.15
C PRO A 52 -25.58 -5.55 1.74
N VAL A 53 -25.45 -4.34 1.20
CA VAL A 53 -24.82 -4.07 -0.09
C VAL A 53 -24.06 -2.75 0.02
N SER A 54 -22.88 -2.70 -0.59
CA SER A 54 -21.97 -1.55 -0.48
C SER A 54 -22.52 -0.25 -1.08
N GLY A 55 -23.58 -0.33 -1.90
CA GLY A 55 -24.29 0.80 -2.49
C GLY A 55 -25.48 1.33 -1.68
N SER A 56 -25.92 0.65 -0.62
CA SER A 56 -27.15 1.01 0.11
C SER A 56 -27.01 2.29 0.94
N CYS A 57 -28.16 2.85 1.31
CA CYS A 57 -28.24 4.13 2.01
C CYS A 57 -27.44 4.13 3.32
N ARG A 58 -26.63 5.17 3.53
CA ARG A 58 -25.81 5.32 4.74
C ARG A 58 -26.64 5.95 5.86
N MET A 59 -26.88 5.18 6.91
CA MET A 59 -27.64 5.57 8.09
C MET A 59 -26.77 6.23 9.18
N GLY A 60 -25.46 5.99 9.15
CA GLY A 60 -24.59 6.49 10.20
C GLY A 60 -23.13 6.05 10.09
N ARG A 61 -22.44 6.02 11.23
CA ARG A 61 -21.06 5.54 11.35
C ARG A 61 -20.80 4.88 12.71
N THR A 62 -19.77 4.06 12.75
CA THR A 62 -19.16 3.56 13.98
C THR A 62 -17.63 3.78 13.90
N PRO A 63 -17.01 4.56 14.81
CA PRO A 63 -15.59 4.90 14.81
C PRO A 63 -14.74 3.73 15.33
N ARG A 64 -13.46 3.72 14.96
CA ARG A 64 -12.47 2.75 15.43
C ARG A 64 -12.44 2.65 16.95
N GLY A 65 -12.30 1.42 17.46
CA GLY A 65 -12.22 1.10 18.87
C GLY A 65 -13.56 1.13 19.63
N ARG A 66 -14.69 1.32 18.94
CA ARG A 66 -16.03 1.17 19.50
C ARG A 66 -16.31 -0.32 19.80
N LEU A 67 -16.71 -0.61 21.04
CA LEU A 67 -17.34 -1.87 21.38
C LEU A 67 -18.77 -1.87 20.83
N VAL A 68 -19.15 -2.89 20.06
CA VAL A 68 -20.47 -3.00 19.43
C VAL A 68 -21.08 -4.38 19.69
N ARG A 69 -22.41 -4.43 19.73
CA ARG A 69 -23.19 -5.67 19.80
C ARG A 69 -23.67 -6.03 18.41
N VAL A 70 -23.19 -7.15 17.90
CA VAL A 70 -23.63 -7.75 16.64
C VAL A 70 -24.88 -8.60 16.92
N THR A 71 -25.94 -8.36 16.17
CA THR A 71 -27.26 -9.00 16.31
C THR A 71 -27.63 -9.90 15.14
N GLY A 72 -26.88 -9.85 14.04
CA GLY A 72 -27.10 -10.69 12.87
C GLY A 72 -25.93 -10.65 11.88
N VAL A 73 -25.84 -11.66 11.03
CA VAL A 73 -24.87 -11.74 9.92
C VAL A 73 -25.65 -11.95 8.63
N TYR A 74 -25.33 -11.20 7.59
CA TYR A 74 -26.01 -11.22 6.29
C TYR A 74 -24.98 -11.46 5.20
N ALA A 75 -25.36 -12.24 4.19
CA ALA A 75 -24.63 -12.27 2.93
C ALA A 75 -25.02 -11.06 2.08
N GLU A 76 -24.19 -10.71 1.10
CA GLU A 76 -24.48 -9.61 0.18
C GLU A 76 -25.82 -9.83 -0.55
N ASP A 77 -26.61 -8.75 -0.67
CA ASP A 77 -27.92 -8.73 -1.31
C ASP A 77 -28.99 -9.68 -0.71
N GLN A 78 -28.78 -10.20 0.51
CA GLN A 78 -29.76 -11.05 1.20
C GLN A 78 -30.54 -10.29 2.27
N ALA A 79 -31.87 -10.42 2.26
CA ALA A 79 -32.75 -9.76 3.23
C ALA A 79 -32.83 -10.49 4.58
N GLU A 80 -32.58 -11.80 4.61
CA GLU A 80 -32.63 -12.63 5.83
C GLU A 80 -31.22 -12.90 6.37
N PRO A 81 -31.00 -12.87 7.69
CA PRO A 81 -29.69 -13.11 8.26
C PRO A 81 -29.34 -14.61 8.19
N LEU A 82 -28.07 -14.91 7.92
CA LEU A 82 -27.48 -16.25 7.95
C LEU A 82 -27.69 -16.96 9.30
N SER A 83 -27.87 -16.21 10.39
CA SER A 83 -28.18 -16.74 11.73
C SER A 83 -29.65 -17.17 11.91
N SER A 84 -30.58 -16.73 11.06
CA SER A 84 -32.01 -17.13 11.10
C SER A 84 -32.28 -18.48 10.44
N LEU A 85 -31.29 -19.02 9.73
CA LEU A 85 -31.31 -20.36 9.15
C LEU A 85 -31.27 -21.39 10.30
N LYS A 86 -32.44 -21.66 10.90
CA LYS A 86 -32.60 -22.74 11.86
C LYS A 86 -32.22 -24.04 11.17
N ASN A 87 -31.15 -24.65 11.65
CA ASN A 87 -30.40 -25.77 11.07
C ASN A 87 -29.40 -25.35 9.98
N VAL A 88 -28.29 -24.73 10.41
CA VAL A 88 -27.01 -24.82 9.70
C VAL A 88 -26.47 -26.26 9.89
N ASN A 89 -27.18 -27.22 9.30
CA ASN A 89 -26.63 -28.55 9.04
C ASN A 89 -27.37 -29.17 7.85
N SER A 90 -26.56 -29.56 6.85
CA SER A 90 -26.77 -30.58 5.82
C SER A 90 -27.11 -30.26 4.34
N ASP A 91 -27.20 -29.01 3.85
CA ASP A 91 -27.33 -28.82 2.38
C ASP A 91 -26.69 -27.55 1.77
N ALA A 92 -25.90 -26.78 2.52
CA ALA A 92 -25.00 -25.77 1.96
C ALA A 92 -23.55 -26.27 2.10
N SER A 93 -22.88 -26.47 0.97
CA SER A 93 -21.64 -27.25 0.82
C SER A 93 -20.41 -26.61 1.48
N TYR A 94 -20.30 -26.69 2.82
CA TYR A 94 -19.01 -26.49 3.50
C TYR A 94 -18.28 -27.80 3.69
N THR A 95 -17.06 -27.93 3.16
CA THR A 95 -16.18 -29.08 3.40
C THR A 95 -14.92 -28.62 4.16
N LEU A 96 -14.53 -29.38 5.18
CA LEU A 96 -13.25 -29.20 5.89
C LEU A 96 -12.08 -29.50 4.95
N GLY A 97 -10.93 -28.84 5.13
CA GLY A 97 -9.74 -28.96 4.28
C GLY A 97 -8.49 -29.38 5.03
N TYR A 98 -7.58 -30.11 4.37
CA TYR A 98 -6.34 -30.55 5.00
C TYR A 98 -5.43 -29.38 5.40
N GLU A 99 -5.20 -28.40 4.51
CA GLU A 99 -4.24 -27.32 4.75
C GLU A 99 -4.67 -26.40 5.89
N GLU A 100 -5.97 -26.16 6.02
CA GLU A 100 -6.54 -25.19 6.96
C GLU A 100 -6.97 -25.82 8.29
N ASP A 101 -7.53 -27.03 8.26
CA ASP A 101 -8.14 -27.66 9.44
C ASP A 101 -7.29 -28.77 10.05
N ILE A 102 -6.61 -29.56 9.22
CA ILE A 102 -5.99 -30.82 9.65
C ILE A 102 -4.48 -30.66 9.85
N TYR A 103 -3.81 -29.94 8.97
CA TYR A 103 -2.38 -29.68 9.04
C TYR A 103 -1.98 -29.03 10.36
N PRO A 104 -2.67 -28.01 10.90
CA PRO A 104 -2.31 -27.45 12.21
C PRO A 104 -2.34 -28.49 13.34
N ILE A 105 -3.38 -29.34 13.37
CA ILE A 105 -3.55 -30.40 14.37
C ILE A 105 -2.40 -31.42 14.24
N PHE A 106 -2.09 -31.86 13.03
CA PHE A 106 -1.03 -32.85 12.79
C PHE A 106 0.38 -32.27 12.99
N ASN A 107 0.59 -31.01 12.62
CA ASN A 107 1.86 -30.33 12.82
C ASN A 107 2.16 -30.14 14.32
N GLN A 108 1.14 -29.83 15.11
CA GLN A 108 1.29 -29.65 16.55
C GLN A 108 1.44 -30.99 17.30
N ASN A 109 0.60 -31.98 16.97
CA ASN A 109 0.44 -33.17 17.79
C ASN A 109 1.14 -34.42 17.25
N CYS A 110 1.52 -34.46 15.97
CA CYS A 110 2.00 -35.67 15.30
C CYS A 110 3.37 -35.51 14.61
N ASN A 111 3.81 -34.29 14.32
CA ASN A 111 5.04 -33.98 13.57
C ASN A 111 6.32 -34.56 14.19
N SER A 112 6.44 -34.59 15.52
CA SER A 112 7.66 -35.09 16.19
C SER A 112 7.99 -36.55 15.86
N CYS A 113 6.99 -37.35 15.47
CA CYS A 113 7.15 -38.77 15.16
C CYS A 113 6.77 -39.11 13.71
N HIS A 114 5.79 -38.40 13.14
CA HIS A 114 5.26 -38.61 11.79
C HIS A 114 5.45 -37.39 10.89
N GLY A 115 6.46 -36.55 11.16
CA GLY A 115 6.87 -35.46 10.29
C GLY A 115 7.86 -35.88 9.21
N ALA A 116 8.32 -34.92 8.40
CA ALA A 116 9.21 -35.16 7.26
C ALA A 116 10.57 -35.83 7.60
N VAL A 117 11.03 -35.76 8.85
CA VAL A 117 12.33 -36.28 9.28
C VAL A 117 12.24 -37.62 10.00
N ALA A 118 11.32 -37.75 10.97
CA ALA A 118 11.25 -38.94 11.82
C ALA A 118 10.49 -40.11 11.17
N GLN A 119 9.41 -39.83 10.43
CA GLN A 119 8.59 -40.78 9.65
C GLN A 119 8.46 -42.18 10.27
N ILE A 120 8.09 -42.29 11.54
CA ILE A 120 7.97 -43.60 12.21
C ILE A 120 6.91 -44.44 11.48
N ASN A 121 7.27 -45.70 11.16
CA ASN A 121 6.50 -46.60 10.29
C ASN A 121 6.28 -46.04 8.86
N GLU A 122 7.18 -45.20 8.38
CA GLU A 122 7.14 -44.54 7.07
C GLU A 122 5.90 -43.66 6.85
N LEU A 123 5.21 -43.27 7.93
CA LEU A 123 4.05 -42.40 7.86
C LEU A 123 4.48 -40.94 8.01
N GLN A 124 4.09 -40.11 7.04
CA GLN A 124 4.25 -38.65 7.09
C GLN A 124 2.89 -37.95 7.05
N VAL A 125 2.55 -37.21 8.10
CA VAL A 125 1.24 -36.54 8.24
C VAL A 125 1.29 -35.04 7.99
N THR A 126 2.48 -34.45 7.88
CA THR A 126 2.69 -33.01 7.64
C THR A 126 2.87 -32.66 6.16
N ASP A 127 2.58 -33.59 5.27
CA ASP A 127 2.50 -33.37 3.83
C ASP A 127 1.29 -34.13 3.29
N TYR A 128 0.45 -33.45 2.51
CA TYR A 128 -0.83 -34.02 2.05
C TYR A 128 -0.63 -35.25 1.17
N ASP A 129 0.29 -35.16 0.21
CA ASP A 129 0.50 -36.23 -0.77
C ASP A 129 1.14 -37.45 -0.10
N ALA A 130 2.07 -37.24 0.83
CA ALA A 130 2.67 -38.29 1.63
C ALA A 130 1.67 -38.94 2.61
N LEU A 131 0.76 -38.16 3.19
CA LEU A 131 -0.28 -38.65 4.10
C LEU A 131 -1.26 -39.58 3.37
N LEU A 132 -1.74 -39.18 2.19
CA LEU A 132 -2.63 -40.02 1.38
C LEU A 132 -1.94 -41.28 0.84
N LYS A 133 -0.62 -41.23 0.61
CA LYS A 133 0.17 -42.41 0.23
C LYS A 133 0.17 -43.47 1.33
N GLY A 134 0.03 -43.08 2.59
CA GLY A 134 -0.09 -43.99 3.73
C GLY A 134 1.23 -44.30 4.44
N SER A 135 1.26 -45.44 5.12
CA SER A 135 2.40 -45.91 5.90
C SER A 135 3.02 -47.17 5.28
N VAL A 136 4.07 -47.71 5.90
CA VAL A 136 4.64 -49.02 5.53
C VAL A 136 3.62 -50.17 5.57
N ASN A 137 2.53 -50.02 6.33
CA ASN A 137 1.46 -51.01 6.45
C ASN A 137 0.28 -50.76 5.50
N GLY A 138 0.42 -49.83 4.55
CA GLY A 138 -0.62 -49.46 3.59
C GLY A 138 -1.31 -48.13 3.92
N PRO A 139 -2.40 -47.81 3.20
CA PRO A 139 -3.17 -46.57 3.38
C PRO A 139 -3.60 -46.38 4.82
N VAL A 140 -3.51 -45.13 5.30
CA VAL A 140 -4.01 -44.78 6.64
C VAL A 140 -5.32 -44.00 6.61
N ILE A 141 -5.68 -43.47 5.44
CA ILE A 141 -6.93 -42.76 5.18
C ILE A 141 -7.66 -43.47 4.03
N GLU A 142 -8.93 -43.77 4.26
CA GLU A 142 -9.92 -44.17 3.27
C GLU A 142 -10.85 -42.98 3.04
N PRO A 143 -10.66 -42.18 1.98
CA PRO A 143 -11.46 -40.98 1.74
C PRO A 143 -12.96 -41.31 1.63
N GLY A 144 -13.78 -40.63 2.42
CA GLY A 144 -15.22 -40.86 2.54
C GLY A 144 -15.61 -41.88 3.61
N ASP A 145 -14.66 -42.53 4.27
CA ASP A 145 -14.93 -43.57 5.28
C ASP A 145 -13.95 -43.52 6.45
N ALA A 146 -14.27 -42.68 7.44
CA ALA A 146 -13.46 -42.56 8.65
C ALA A 146 -13.44 -43.85 9.47
N GLN A 147 -14.55 -44.59 9.52
CA GLN A 147 -14.64 -45.79 10.36
C GLN A 147 -13.75 -46.93 9.89
N ASN A 148 -13.45 -46.99 8.60
CA ASN A 148 -12.47 -47.92 8.04
C ASN A 148 -11.07 -47.32 7.88
N SER A 149 -10.87 -46.05 8.22
CA SER A 149 -9.56 -45.39 8.17
C SER A 149 -8.69 -45.71 9.38
N ARG A 150 -7.52 -46.32 9.16
CA ARG A 150 -6.57 -46.66 10.22
C ARG A 150 -6.11 -45.45 11.04
N LEU A 151 -6.00 -44.28 10.43
CA LEU A 151 -5.68 -43.02 11.10
C LEU A 151 -6.74 -42.67 12.15
N TRP A 152 -8.02 -42.78 11.80
CA TRP A 152 -9.13 -42.51 12.71
C TRP A 152 -9.21 -43.54 13.84
N GLU A 153 -9.01 -44.83 13.56
CA GLU A 153 -9.00 -45.87 14.61
C GLU A 153 -7.96 -45.55 15.71
N MET A 154 -6.75 -45.14 15.31
CA MET A 154 -5.67 -44.83 16.25
C MET A 154 -5.94 -43.57 17.07
N VAL A 155 -6.54 -42.55 16.45
CA VAL A 155 -6.88 -41.27 17.08
C VAL A 155 -8.10 -41.39 18.00
N SER A 156 -9.20 -42.00 17.52
CA SER A 156 -10.45 -42.15 18.28
C SER A 156 -10.30 -43.03 19.51
N THR A 157 -9.43 -44.06 19.44
CA THR A 157 -9.13 -44.93 20.59
C THR A 157 -8.07 -44.37 21.54
N GLY A 158 -7.54 -43.16 21.26
CA GLY A 158 -6.53 -42.50 22.09
C GLY A 158 -5.17 -43.20 22.12
N LYS A 159 -4.90 -44.08 21.14
CA LYS A 159 -3.58 -44.74 20.98
C LYS A 159 -2.56 -43.82 20.32
N MET A 160 -3.04 -42.82 19.57
CA MET A 160 -2.25 -41.73 19.02
C MET A 160 -2.93 -40.38 19.32
N PRO A 161 -2.15 -39.32 19.61
CA PRO A 161 -0.68 -39.31 19.78
C PRO A 161 -0.23 -40.11 21.03
N LEU A 162 1.02 -40.58 21.06
CA LEU A 162 1.57 -41.37 22.18
C LEU A 162 1.74 -40.55 23.47
N ILE A 163 1.84 -39.22 23.33
CA ILE A 163 2.01 -38.28 24.42
C ILE A 163 0.91 -37.23 24.26
N GLY A 164 0.06 -37.11 25.29
CA GLY A 164 -1.16 -36.30 25.22
C GLY A 164 -2.31 -37.04 24.50
N GLN A 165 -3.47 -36.40 24.45
CA GLN A 165 -4.61 -36.84 23.64
C GLN A 165 -5.16 -35.64 22.90
N LEU A 166 -5.65 -35.87 21.67
CA LEU A 166 -6.44 -34.88 20.97
C LEU A 166 -7.74 -34.65 21.73
N SER A 167 -8.24 -33.41 21.71
CA SER A 167 -9.56 -33.11 22.24
C SER A 167 -10.65 -33.80 21.40
N ASP A 168 -11.84 -33.94 21.96
CA ASP A 168 -12.95 -34.57 21.23
C ASP A 168 -13.38 -33.71 20.01
N GLU A 169 -13.16 -32.40 20.08
CA GLU A 169 -13.32 -31.47 18.96
C GLU A 169 -12.30 -31.73 17.85
N GLU A 170 -11.00 -31.82 18.16
CA GLU A 170 -9.96 -32.14 17.18
C GLU A 170 -10.20 -33.50 16.51
N LYS A 171 -10.64 -34.50 17.29
CA LYS A 171 -11.05 -35.79 16.77
C LYS A 171 -12.24 -35.65 15.81
N SER A 172 -13.28 -34.91 16.19
CA SER A 172 -14.46 -34.73 15.34
C SER A 172 -14.15 -34.04 14.00
N ILE A 173 -13.20 -33.11 13.98
CA ILE A 173 -12.72 -32.44 12.77
C ILE A 173 -12.01 -33.43 11.85
N ILE A 174 -11.14 -34.28 12.39
CA ILE A 174 -10.44 -35.33 11.63
C ILE A 174 -11.44 -36.34 11.05
N GLU A 175 -12.41 -36.81 11.84
CA GLU A 175 -13.45 -37.73 11.37
C GLU A 175 -14.30 -37.13 10.25
N ALA A 176 -14.76 -35.90 10.44
CA ALA A 176 -15.58 -35.19 9.47
C ALA A 176 -14.81 -34.90 8.17
N TRP A 177 -13.54 -34.51 8.24
CA TRP A 177 -12.70 -34.30 7.08
C TRP A 177 -12.48 -35.58 6.27
N ILE A 178 -12.21 -36.71 6.92
CA ILE A 178 -12.08 -38.00 6.23
C ILE A 178 -13.39 -38.37 5.55
N ASN A 179 -14.52 -38.26 6.25
CA ASN A 179 -15.85 -38.55 5.69
C ASN A 179 -16.24 -37.61 4.54
N ALA A 180 -15.69 -36.38 4.51
CA ALA A 180 -15.88 -35.43 3.41
C ALA A 180 -15.01 -35.72 2.17
N GLY A 181 -14.29 -36.85 2.15
CA GLY A 181 -13.41 -37.23 1.04
C GLY A 181 -11.97 -36.74 1.19
N ALA A 182 -11.58 -36.35 2.41
CA ALA A 182 -10.24 -35.88 2.75
C ALA A 182 -9.68 -34.80 1.81
N PRO A 183 -10.45 -33.74 1.46
CA PRO A 183 -10.02 -32.77 0.46
C PRO A 183 -8.81 -31.95 0.95
N ARG A 184 -7.97 -31.52 0.01
CA ARG A 184 -6.76 -30.72 0.33
C ARG A 184 -7.11 -29.36 0.96
N GLN A 185 -8.18 -28.71 0.51
CA GLN A 185 -8.59 -27.37 0.94
C GLN A 185 -10.08 -27.32 1.29
N ARG A 186 -10.47 -26.32 2.09
CA ARG A 186 -11.89 -26.06 2.41
C ARG A 186 -12.67 -25.68 1.14
N SER A 187 -13.98 -25.94 1.13
CA SER A 187 -14.91 -25.37 0.14
C SER A 187 -16.11 -24.77 0.87
N GLY A 188 -16.59 -23.56 0.51
CA GLY A 188 -17.96 -23.10 0.84
C GLY A 188 -18.21 -22.21 2.06
N ILE A 189 -17.21 -21.61 2.73
CA ILE A 189 -17.47 -20.50 3.69
C ILE A 189 -17.18 -19.15 3.02
N PRO A 190 -18.16 -18.22 2.96
CA PRO A 190 -17.89 -16.82 2.63
C PRO A 190 -16.93 -16.22 3.66
N LYS A 191 -15.90 -15.49 3.23
CA LYS A 191 -14.99 -14.84 4.17
C LYS A 191 -15.79 -13.81 4.97
N LEU A 192 -15.41 -13.55 6.22
CA LEU A 192 -16.03 -12.48 7.02
C LEU A 192 -16.00 -11.13 6.30
N SER A 193 -15.03 -10.93 5.40
CA SER A 193 -14.93 -9.76 4.55
C SER A 193 -16.06 -9.58 3.53
N ASP A 194 -16.73 -10.68 3.18
CA ASP A 194 -17.76 -10.75 2.15
C ASP A 194 -19.16 -10.69 2.79
N LEU A 195 -19.22 -10.45 4.11
CA LEU A 195 -20.43 -10.50 4.93
C LEU A 195 -20.72 -9.14 5.58
N TRP A 196 -21.98 -8.95 5.97
CA TRP A 196 -22.48 -7.77 6.65
C TRP A 196 -22.97 -8.12 8.05
N LEU A 197 -22.58 -7.32 9.04
CA LEU A 197 -22.93 -7.51 10.45
C LEU A 197 -23.97 -6.47 10.84
N ALA A 198 -25.14 -6.91 11.29
CA ALA A 198 -26.10 -6.01 11.90
C ALA A 198 -25.63 -5.67 13.31
N LEU A 199 -25.52 -4.39 13.60
CA LEU A 199 -25.16 -3.87 14.91
C LEU A 199 -26.40 -3.43 15.66
N ASN A 200 -26.35 -3.43 16.99
CA ASN A 200 -27.37 -2.76 17.78
C ASN A 200 -27.36 -1.25 17.47
N PRO A 201 -28.52 -0.63 17.17
CA PRO A 201 -28.59 0.81 16.84
C PRO A 201 -28.01 1.74 17.91
N GLN A 202 -27.99 1.33 19.18
CA GLN A 202 -27.42 2.11 20.28
C GLN A 202 -25.89 2.21 20.22
N ASP A 203 -25.23 1.31 19.49
CA ASP A 203 -23.77 1.26 19.39
C ASP A 203 -23.25 2.03 18.15
N VAL A 204 -24.17 2.71 17.43
CA VAL A 204 -23.93 3.41 16.17
C VAL A 204 -24.25 4.89 16.32
N ASP A 205 -23.43 5.76 15.70
CA ASP A 205 -23.75 7.17 15.55
C ASP A 205 -24.67 7.33 14.33
N LEU A 206 -25.98 7.23 14.56
CA LEU A 206 -26.98 7.46 13.52
C LEU A 206 -27.02 8.94 13.13
N ALA A 207 -27.08 9.20 11.83
CA ALA A 207 -27.26 10.54 11.28
C ALA A 207 -28.68 10.63 10.69
N THR A 208 -29.39 11.73 10.94
CA THR A 208 -30.68 11.96 10.31
C THR A 208 -30.49 12.14 8.80
N ASN A 209 -31.06 11.24 7.99
CA ASN A 209 -31.03 11.31 6.53
C ASN A 209 -32.42 11.05 5.97
N ALA A 210 -33.15 12.13 5.66
CA ALA A 210 -34.52 12.06 5.16
C ALA A 210 -34.67 11.27 3.84
N ALA A 211 -33.59 11.13 3.05
CA ALA A 211 -33.61 10.31 1.84
C ALA A 211 -33.57 8.81 2.13
N CYS A 212 -32.90 8.38 3.21
CA CYS A 212 -32.90 6.96 3.60
C CYS A 212 -34.23 6.51 4.22
N ASP A 213 -34.89 7.42 4.96
CA ASP A 213 -36.14 7.13 5.68
C ASP A 213 -37.35 6.96 4.73
N GLU A 214 -37.27 7.48 3.49
CA GLU A 214 -38.31 7.32 2.46
C GLU A 214 -38.07 6.13 1.51
N GLU A 215 -36.82 5.68 1.35
CA GLU A 215 -36.44 4.63 0.39
C GLU A 215 -36.45 3.19 0.98
N VAL A 216 -36.28 3.02 2.30
CA VAL A 216 -36.13 1.69 2.93
C VAL A 216 -37.19 1.47 4.02
N ALA A 217 -38.02 0.44 3.86
CA ALA A 217 -39.17 0.18 4.73
C ALA A 217 -38.81 -0.35 6.15
N ASP A 218 -37.58 -0.81 6.37
CA ASP A 218 -37.06 -1.26 7.68
C ASP A 218 -35.51 -1.22 7.71
N PRO A 219 -34.90 -0.03 7.91
CA PRO A 219 -33.46 0.15 7.75
C PRO A 219 -32.69 -0.57 8.87
N GLN A 220 -31.81 -1.48 8.47
CA GLN A 220 -30.89 -2.15 9.39
C GLN A 220 -29.67 -1.26 9.69
N THR A 221 -28.90 -1.63 10.71
CA THR A 221 -27.63 -0.98 11.07
C THR A 221 -26.45 -1.87 10.72
N LEU A 222 -26.18 -2.01 9.42
CA LEU A 222 -25.22 -2.98 8.88
C LEU A 222 -23.83 -2.40 8.65
N VAL A 223 -22.80 -3.18 8.97
CA VAL A 223 -21.38 -2.84 8.78
C VAL A 223 -20.66 -4.04 8.15
N ASN A 224 -19.74 -3.83 7.21
CA ASN A 224 -19.02 -4.96 6.60
C ASN A 224 -18.15 -5.69 7.64
N GLY A 225 -18.19 -7.02 7.63
CA GLY A 225 -17.55 -7.88 8.62
C GLY A 225 -16.02 -7.75 8.67
N ARG A 226 -15.35 -7.30 7.61
CA ARG A 226 -13.90 -7.04 7.64
C ARG A 226 -13.49 -5.94 8.62
N LEU A 227 -14.43 -5.09 9.03
CA LEU A 227 -14.16 -3.90 9.84
C LEU A 227 -14.36 -4.14 11.35
N LEU A 228 -14.66 -5.39 11.72
CA LEU A 228 -15.02 -5.79 13.08
C LEU A 228 -14.26 -7.06 13.48
N GLN A 229 -13.68 -7.03 14.68
CA GLN A 229 -13.12 -8.20 15.34
C GLN A 229 -14.14 -8.71 16.35
N PHE A 230 -14.52 -9.98 16.28
CA PHE A 230 -15.34 -10.60 17.33
C PHE A 230 -14.51 -10.81 18.59
N LEU A 231 -15.15 -10.62 19.75
CA LEU A 231 -14.54 -10.77 21.07
C LEU A 231 -15.21 -11.88 21.89
N SER A 232 -16.53 -11.84 22.07
CA SER A 232 -17.24 -12.74 22.99
C SER A 232 -18.71 -12.96 22.64
N CYS A 233 -19.28 -14.06 23.12
CA CYS A 233 -20.70 -14.36 23.01
C CYS A 233 -21.46 -13.99 24.29
N GLY A 234 -22.49 -13.13 24.18
CA GLY A 234 -23.49 -12.87 25.22
C GLY A 234 -23.01 -12.19 26.50
N VAL A 235 -21.70 -12.08 26.72
CA VAL A 235 -21.06 -11.46 27.87
C VAL A 235 -20.15 -10.35 27.39
N GLU A 236 -20.34 -9.14 27.91
CA GLU A 236 -19.51 -7.98 27.57
C GLU A 236 -18.06 -8.22 28.04
N PRO A 237 -17.04 -8.02 27.18
CA PRO A 237 -15.64 -8.23 27.54
C PRO A 237 -15.15 -7.15 28.51
N ASP A 238 -14.21 -7.51 29.40
CA ASP A 238 -13.63 -6.56 30.35
C ASP A 238 -12.67 -5.55 29.68
N GLU A 239 -12.39 -4.45 30.36
CA GLU A 239 -11.54 -3.36 29.85
C GLU A 239 -10.12 -3.83 29.50
N GLU A 240 -9.58 -4.83 30.21
CA GLU A 240 -8.25 -5.38 29.96
C GLU A 240 -8.21 -6.14 28.63
N THR A 241 -9.23 -6.95 28.36
CA THR A 241 -9.41 -7.66 27.08
C THR A 241 -9.56 -6.66 25.94
N ILE A 242 -10.35 -5.60 26.11
CA ILE A 242 -10.52 -4.55 25.10
C ILE A 242 -9.20 -3.80 24.84
N ALA A 243 -8.45 -3.48 25.89
CA ALA A 243 -7.19 -2.74 25.80
C ALA A 243 -6.11 -3.49 25.01
N GLN A 244 -6.04 -4.82 25.12
CA GLN A 244 -5.10 -5.66 24.37
C GLN A 244 -5.24 -5.50 22.85
N PHE A 245 -6.46 -5.25 22.35
CA PHE A 245 -6.72 -5.01 20.92
C PHE A 245 -6.55 -3.54 20.50
N LEU A 246 -6.36 -2.62 21.44
CA LEU A 246 -6.21 -1.18 21.19
C LEU A 246 -4.76 -0.68 21.37
N THR A 247 -3.88 -1.44 22.03
CA THR A 247 -2.47 -1.07 22.20
C THR A 247 -1.64 -1.41 20.97
N PRO A 248 -0.91 -0.44 20.36
CA PRO A 248 0.14 -0.75 19.40
C PRO A 248 1.23 -1.59 20.08
N GLU A 249 1.70 -2.63 19.41
CA GLU A 249 2.78 -3.48 19.90
C GLU A 249 4.04 -2.60 20.19
N PRO A 250 4.60 -2.64 21.41
CA PRO A 250 5.76 -1.83 21.73
C PRO A 250 7.00 -2.35 21.01
N ALA A 251 7.79 -1.43 20.45
CA ALA A 251 9.10 -1.71 19.90
C ALA A 251 9.94 -2.51 20.92
N ALA A 252 10.38 -3.70 20.52
CA ALA A 252 11.21 -4.57 21.35
C ALA A 252 12.41 -3.80 21.90
N SER A 253 12.42 -3.56 23.21
CA SER A 253 13.51 -2.93 23.92
C SER A 253 14.69 -3.89 23.99
N SER A 254 15.80 -3.55 23.32
CA SER A 254 17.06 -4.26 23.44
C SER A 254 17.65 -4.07 24.84
N SER A 255 17.55 -5.09 25.69
CA SER A 255 18.27 -5.14 26.96
C SER A 255 19.77 -5.35 26.71
N SER A 256 20.58 -4.46 27.28
CA SER A 256 22.03 -4.52 27.32
C SER A 256 22.54 -5.76 28.06
N ALA A 257 23.27 -6.62 27.37
CA ALA A 257 24.16 -7.62 27.98
C ALA A 257 25.61 -7.31 27.57
N ALA A 258 26.48 -7.18 28.58
CA ALA A 258 27.86 -6.80 28.44
C ALA A 258 28.77 -7.97 28.00
N SER A 259 29.65 -7.66 27.06
CA SER A 259 31.01 -8.18 26.79
C SER A 259 31.29 -9.68 26.81
N SER A 260 31.78 -10.19 25.67
CA SER A 260 33.17 -10.68 25.57
C SER A 260 33.60 -10.86 24.11
N GLY A 261 34.73 -10.21 23.79
CA GLY A 261 35.65 -10.36 22.65
C GLY A 261 35.25 -11.17 21.42
N ASP A 262 35.17 -10.50 20.27
CA ASP A 262 36.07 -10.80 19.16
C ASP A 262 36.13 -9.61 18.17
N SER A 263 37.29 -9.49 17.54
CA SER A 263 37.81 -8.42 16.67
C SER A 263 36.80 -7.62 15.82
N ALA A 264 36.75 -6.30 16.03
CA ALA A 264 36.03 -5.34 15.19
C ALA A 264 36.68 -5.20 13.79
N PRO A 265 35.89 -5.15 12.70
CA PRO A 265 36.33 -4.49 11.48
C PRO A 265 36.37 -2.98 11.70
N ALA A 266 37.35 -2.32 11.08
CA ALA A 266 37.62 -0.90 11.20
C ALA A 266 36.37 -0.03 10.91
N ALA A 267 36.21 1.04 11.68
CA ALA A 267 35.19 2.05 11.45
C ALA A 267 35.28 2.60 10.02
N ALA A 268 34.17 2.54 9.28
CA ALA A 268 34.04 3.17 7.98
C ALA A 268 34.29 4.69 8.09
N PRO A 269 34.99 5.31 7.12
CA PRO A 269 35.19 6.75 7.11
C PRO A 269 33.84 7.48 6.95
N ALA A 270 33.68 8.59 7.67
CA ALA A 270 32.50 9.44 7.56
C ALA A 270 32.39 10.05 6.15
N PRO A 271 31.19 10.08 5.53
CA PRO A 271 31.02 10.75 4.24
C PRO A 271 31.29 12.24 4.38
N ALA A 272 32.06 12.79 3.44
CA ALA A 272 32.27 14.23 3.33
C ALA A 272 30.93 14.92 3.05
N ALA A 273 30.58 15.90 3.89
CA ALA A 273 29.42 16.76 3.65
C ALA A 273 29.50 17.36 2.23
N ARG A 274 28.46 17.14 1.42
CA ARG A 274 28.30 17.83 0.13
C ARG A 274 28.37 19.33 0.42
N GLY A 275 29.31 20.04 -0.20
CA GLY A 275 29.51 21.47 0.03
C GLY A 275 28.21 22.25 -0.19
N SER A 276 27.72 22.87 0.89
CA SER A 276 26.52 23.71 0.90
C SER A 276 26.78 25.08 0.27
N THR A 277 27.01 25.14 -1.05
CA THR A 277 27.15 26.43 -1.76
C THR A 277 25.90 26.85 -2.54
N VAL A 278 24.82 26.07 -2.55
CA VAL A 278 23.63 26.37 -3.36
C VAL A 278 22.47 26.99 -2.56
N SER A 279 22.59 27.14 -1.25
CA SER A 279 21.57 27.79 -0.42
C SER A 279 21.32 29.27 -0.80
N GLY A 280 22.21 29.90 -1.58
CA GLY A 280 22.10 31.30 -2.00
C GLY A 280 21.60 31.57 -3.43
N ALA A 281 21.69 30.63 -4.36
CA ALA A 281 21.46 30.91 -5.79
C ALA A 281 20.03 30.57 -6.28
N ILE A 282 19.32 29.67 -5.59
CA ILE A 282 17.97 29.23 -5.98
C ILE A 282 16.87 30.12 -5.36
N ALA A 283 17.06 30.60 -4.13
CA ALA A 283 16.05 31.38 -3.41
C ALA A 283 15.59 32.68 -4.14
N PRO A 284 16.48 33.48 -4.77
CA PRO A 284 16.05 34.67 -5.51
C PRO A 284 15.26 34.34 -6.78
N THR A 285 15.47 33.17 -7.38
CA THR A 285 14.85 32.79 -8.65
C THR A 285 13.44 32.21 -8.51
N LEU A 286 13.01 31.83 -7.29
CA LEU A 286 11.63 31.41 -7.02
C LEU A 286 10.72 32.58 -6.64
N GLY A 287 11.25 33.80 -6.42
CA GLY A 287 10.43 34.96 -6.03
C GLY A 287 9.72 34.83 -4.68
N LEU A 288 10.12 33.87 -3.84
CA LEU A 288 9.43 33.58 -2.57
C LEU A 288 9.69 34.68 -1.54
N ALA A 289 8.60 35.24 -1.02
CA ALA A 289 8.63 36.17 0.11
C ALA A 289 9.11 35.43 1.39
N PRO A 290 9.73 36.14 2.35
CA PRO A 290 9.95 35.59 3.69
C PRO A 290 8.62 35.16 4.33
N PRO A 291 8.62 34.19 5.26
CA PRO A 291 7.41 33.79 5.95
C PRO A 291 6.88 34.98 6.73
N SER A 292 5.57 35.17 6.71
CA SER A 292 4.90 36.19 7.51
C SER A 292 3.55 35.68 7.98
N ASP A 293 2.98 36.28 9.02
CA ASP A 293 1.61 35.96 9.45
C ASP A 293 0.56 36.34 8.37
N ALA A 294 0.97 37.12 7.37
CA ALA A 294 0.18 37.44 6.18
C ALA A 294 0.39 36.45 5.03
N ASP A 295 1.23 35.43 5.20
CA ASP A 295 1.38 34.35 4.24
C ASP A 295 0.02 33.63 4.14
N PRO A 296 -0.67 33.68 2.98
CA PRO A 296 -2.01 33.14 2.85
C PRO A 296 -2.07 31.64 3.16
N PHE A 297 -0.94 30.96 3.09
CA PHE A 297 -0.81 29.54 3.34
C PHE A 297 -0.63 29.19 4.83
N LEU A 298 -0.45 30.19 5.71
CA LEU A 298 -0.27 30.04 7.17
C LEU A 298 -1.44 30.62 7.99
N ILE A 299 -2.49 31.17 7.35
CA ILE A 299 -3.64 31.78 8.05
C ILE A 299 -4.71 30.72 8.35
N PRO A 300 -5.10 30.48 9.61
CA PRO A 300 -6.09 29.46 10.00
C PRO A 300 -7.50 29.64 9.40
N GLN A 301 -7.83 30.81 8.86
CA GLN A 301 -9.08 31.10 8.15
C GLN A 301 -8.88 31.58 6.69
N GLY A 302 -7.63 31.65 6.22
CA GLY A 302 -7.27 32.04 4.85
C GLY A 302 -6.61 30.92 4.03
N GLY A 303 -6.58 29.70 4.59
CA GLY A 303 -5.93 28.52 4.03
C GLY A 303 -6.55 28.00 2.74
N PHE A 304 -6.45 26.69 2.49
CA PHE A 304 -6.97 26.11 1.25
C PHE A 304 -8.39 25.59 1.40
N CYS A 305 -9.25 25.93 0.43
CA CYS A 305 -10.42 25.10 0.13
C CYS A 305 -9.94 23.79 -0.45
N ILE A 306 -10.45 22.68 0.07
CA ILE A 306 -10.18 21.35 -0.46
C ILE A 306 -11.51 20.71 -0.82
N GLU A 307 -11.69 20.44 -2.10
CA GLU A 307 -12.87 19.81 -2.66
C GLU A 307 -12.48 18.40 -3.10
N GLN A 308 -13.14 17.38 -2.55
CA GLN A 308 -13.01 16.03 -3.09
C GLN A 308 -13.79 15.95 -4.40
N ARG A 309 -13.14 15.47 -5.45
CA ARG A 309 -13.70 15.28 -6.79
C ARG A 309 -13.75 13.79 -7.09
N LEU A 310 -14.71 13.36 -7.90
CA LEU A 310 -14.89 11.95 -8.28
C LEU A 310 -14.78 10.96 -7.10
N PRO A 311 -15.57 11.11 -6.01
CA PRO A 311 -15.45 10.24 -4.82
C PRO A 311 -15.70 8.76 -5.15
N ARG A 312 -16.38 8.46 -6.26
CA ARG A 312 -16.57 7.08 -6.76
C ARG A 312 -15.27 6.41 -7.21
N LEU A 313 -14.26 7.15 -7.68
CA LEU A 313 -12.95 6.57 -8.05
C LEU A 313 -12.26 5.95 -6.83
N ALA A 314 -12.36 6.60 -5.66
CA ALA A 314 -11.83 6.07 -4.40
C ALA A 314 -12.54 4.79 -3.95
N ASN A 315 -13.78 4.55 -4.39
CA ASN A 315 -14.57 3.36 -4.03
C ASN A 315 -14.37 2.17 -4.97
N GLN A 316 -13.56 2.32 -6.02
CA GLN A 316 -13.29 1.26 -7.01
C GLN A 316 -11.96 0.53 -6.76
N ASP A 317 -11.33 0.72 -5.59
CA ASP A 317 -10.00 0.16 -5.28
C ASP A 317 -8.96 0.48 -6.36
N ARG A 318 -8.95 1.73 -6.86
CA ARG A 318 -7.96 2.23 -7.82
C ARG A 318 -7.08 3.30 -7.18
N SER A 319 -5.77 3.25 -7.46
CA SER A 319 -4.81 4.29 -7.10
C SER A 319 -4.70 5.33 -8.21
N ILE A 320 -4.51 6.61 -7.86
CA ILE A 320 -4.21 7.66 -8.84
C ILE A 320 -2.70 7.91 -8.88
N THR A 321 -2.05 7.45 -9.95
CA THR A 321 -0.58 7.47 -10.08
C THR A 321 -0.03 8.65 -10.87
N ALA A 322 -0.84 9.27 -11.72
CA ALA A 322 -0.46 10.47 -12.46
C ALA A 322 -1.69 11.28 -12.87
N LEU A 323 -1.50 12.59 -13.00
CA LEU A 323 -2.51 13.56 -13.42
C LEU A 323 -1.92 14.46 -14.50
N ALA A 324 -2.74 14.86 -15.48
CA ALA A 324 -2.41 15.91 -16.43
C ALA A 324 -3.65 16.68 -16.86
N PHE A 325 -3.49 17.96 -17.18
CA PHE A 325 -4.57 18.79 -17.71
C PHE A 325 -4.28 19.21 -19.15
N ALA A 326 -5.30 19.14 -20.00
CA ALA A 326 -5.31 19.92 -21.23
C ALA A 326 -5.70 21.38 -20.96
N PRO A 327 -5.30 22.33 -21.83
CA PRO A 327 -5.68 23.74 -21.70
C PRO A 327 -7.19 24.00 -21.72
N ASP A 328 -7.97 23.08 -22.30
CA ASP A 328 -9.44 23.15 -22.37
C ASP A 328 -10.15 22.67 -21.10
N GLY A 329 -9.40 22.26 -20.06
CA GLY A 329 -9.94 21.82 -18.78
C GLY A 329 -10.17 20.30 -18.67
N ARG A 330 -9.91 19.51 -19.71
CA ARG A 330 -9.92 18.04 -19.57
C ARG A 330 -8.83 17.58 -18.62
N LEU A 331 -9.22 16.76 -17.64
CA LEU A 331 -8.35 16.09 -16.70
C LEU A 331 -8.11 14.65 -17.15
N PHE A 332 -6.84 14.29 -17.32
CA PHE A 332 -6.41 12.92 -17.56
C PHE A 332 -5.88 12.32 -16.28
N ILE A 333 -6.37 11.14 -15.93
CA ILE A 333 -6.06 10.44 -14.69
C ILE A 333 -5.52 9.06 -15.04
N ALA A 334 -4.29 8.76 -14.62
CA ALA A 334 -3.76 7.40 -14.65
C ALA A 334 -4.24 6.64 -13.41
N LEU A 335 -4.92 5.53 -13.65
CA LEU A 335 -5.47 4.67 -12.63
C LEU A 335 -4.67 3.36 -12.57
N ASP A 336 -4.15 3.04 -11.40
CA ASP A 336 -3.53 1.76 -11.07
C ASP A 336 -4.47 0.93 -10.18
N ALA A 337 -4.24 -0.38 -10.06
CA ALA A 337 -4.94 -1.19 -9.08
C ALA A 337 -4.45 -0.82 -7.67
N SER A 338 -5.37 -0.67 -6.72
CA SER A 338 -5.01 -0.33 -5.34
C SER A 338 -4.38 -1.54 -4.64
N PRO A 339 -3.27 -1.36 -3.88
CA PRO A 339 -2.67 -2.41 -3.05
C PRO A 339 -3.61 -3.03 -2.01
N SER A 340 -4.72 -2.37 -1.71
CA SER A 340 -5.61 -2.64 -0.57
C SER A 340 -6.93 -3.35 -0.92
N GLY A 341 -7.10 -3.80 -2.17
CA GLY A 341 -8.31 -4.50 -2.62
C GLY A 341 -8.32 -5.99 -2.25
N GLN A 342 -9.50 -6.61 -2.20
CA GLN A 342 -9.66 -8.02 -1.75
C GLN A 342 -9.49 -9.09 -2.84
N ASN A 343 -9.30 -8.68 -4.10
CA ASN A 343 -9.03 -9.54 -5.26
C ASN A 343 -7.82 -9.04 -6.06
N VAL A 344 -6.79 -8.55 -5.36
CA VAL A 344 -5.57 -8.10 -6.02
C VAL A 344 -4.63 -9.30 -6.12
N ASP A 345 -4.30 -9.71 -7.33
CA ASP A 345 -3.15 -10.58 -7.54
C ASP A 345 -1.93 -9.89 -6.88
N PRO A 346 -1.30 -10.49 -5.86
CA PRO A 346 -0.16 -9.86 -5.17
C PRO A 346 1.01 -9.56 -6.12
N LEU A 347 1.04 -10.19 -7.30
CA LEU A 347 1.98 -9.86 -8.38
C LEU A 347 1.71 -8.48 -9.00
N VAL A 348 0.52 -7.89 -8.89
CA VAL A 348 0.21 -6.56 -9.47
C VAL A 348 1.09 -5.44 -8.91
N LEU A 349 1.48 -5.54 -7.63
CA LEU A 349 2.41 -4.59 -7.00
C LEU A 349 3.85 -4.80 -7.50
N LEU A 350 4.21 -6.06 -7.74
CA LEU A 350 5.54 -6.54 -8.11
C LEU A 350 5.74 -6.72 -9.62
N ASP A 351 4.71 -6.49 -10.43
CA ASP A 351 4.75 -6.59 -11.88
C ASP A 351 4.29 -5.27 -12.48
N ALA A 352 5.30 -4.47 -12.85
CA ALA A 352 5.10 -3.22 -13.54
C ALA A 352 4.44 -3.41 -14.93
N PHE A 353 4.39 -4.64 -15.47
CA PHE A 353 3.76 -4.97 -16.74
C PHE A 353 2.35 -5.54 -16.61
N HIS A 354 1.84 -5.76 -15.40
CA HIS A 354 0.50 -6.28 -15.19
C HIS A 354 -0.56 -5.37 -15.87
N PRO A 355 -1.47 -5.91 -16.71
CA PRO A 355 -2.36 -5.12 -17.54
C PRO A 355 -3.61 -4.62 -16.80
N SER A 356 -3.52 -4.21 -15.54
CA SER A 356 -4.71 -3.73 -14.78
C SER A 356 -4.84 -2.20 -14.73
N ARG A 357 -3.99 -1.47 -15.48
CA ARG A 357 -3.96 -0.01 -15.45
C ARG A 357 -4.66 0.62 -16.63
N SER A 358 -5.16 1.83 -16.39
CA SER A 358 -5.85 2.60 -17.42
C SER A 358 -5.62 4.09 -17.32
N ILE A 359 -6.00 4.79 -18.39
CA ILE A 359 -6.12 6.25 -18.41
C ILE A 359 -7.57 6.59 -18.65
N VAL A 360 -8.09 7.47 -17.79
CA VAL A 360 -9.43 8.04 -17.94
C VAL A 360 -9.35 9.53 -18.19
N VAL A 361 -10.35 10.05 -18.90
CA VAL A 361 -10.57 11.48 -19.12
C VAL A 361 -11.83 11.91 -18.38
N HIS A 362 -11.72 13.01 -17.65
CA HIS A 362 -12.79 13.62 -16.88
C HIS A 362 -12.89 15.11 -17.22
N ASP A 363 -14.11 15.63 -17.34
CA ASP A 363 -14.33 17.08 -17.37
C ASP A 363 -14.26 17.61 -15.94
N SER A 364 -13.17 18.32 -15.63
CA SER A 364 -12.87 18.83 -14.29
C SER A 364 -13.91 19.81 -13.75
N ASN A 365 -14.71 20.43 -14.63
CA ASN A 365 -15.80 21.34 -14.25
C ASN A 365 -17.12 20.62 -13.95
N SER A 366 -17.21 19.31 -14.22
CA SER A 366 -18.40 18.50 -14.02
C SER A 366 -18.24 17.56 -12.82
N ASP A 367 -19.35 17.24 -12.15
CA ASP A 367 -19.42 16.08 -11.24
C ASP A 367 -19.82 14.80 -11.99
N GLY A 368 -19.77 14.84 -13.33
CA GLY A 368 -20.11 13.73 -14.21
C GLY A 368 -19.07 12.60 -14.15
N GLY A 369 -19.35 11.51 -14.87
CA GLY A 369 -18.44 10.37 -14.96
C GLY A 369 -17.13 10.69 -15.70
N TYR A 370 -16.31 9.67 -15.87
CA TYR A 370 -15.09 9.72 -16.69
C TYR A 370 -15.22 8.72 -17.85
N GLY A 371 -14.52 8.99 -18.95
CA GLY A 371 -14.39 8.06 -20.08
C GLY A 371 -13.02 7.38 -20.04
N GLU A 372 -12.97 6.07 -20.23
CA GLU A 372 -11.69 5.35 -20.32
C GLU A 372 -11.14 5.44 -21.75
N ILE A 373 -9.90 5.90 -21.90
CA ILE A 373 -9.25 6.16 -23.20
C ILE A 373 -8.06 5.25 -23.47
N LEU A 374 -7.61 4.53 -22.44
CA LEU A 374 -6.61 3.48 -22.54
C LEU A 374 -6.89 2.43 -21.46
N THR A 375 -7.07 1.18 -21.84
CA THR A 375 -7.23 0.04 -20.95
C THR A 375 -6.01 -0.88 -21.03
N GLU A 376 -5.86 -1.79 -20.07
CA GLU A 376 -4.89 -2.88 -20.12
C GLU A 376 -3.44 -2.45 -20.33
N SER A 377 -2.97 -1.49 -19.52
CA SER A 377 -1.61 -0.94 -19.62
C SER A 377 -0.66 -1.47 -18.52
N PRO A 378 0.66 -1.57 -18.81
CA PRO A 378 1.71 -1.51 -17.79
C PRO A 378 1.58 -0.26 -16.92
N ARG A 379 2.21 -0.26 -15.74
CA ARG A 379 2.12 0.80 -14.73
C ARG A 379 2.43 2.16 -15.36
N ILE A 380 1.50 3.10 -15.21
CA ILE A 380 1.62 4.49 -15.69
C ILE A 380 1.98 5.36 -14.50
N THR A 381 3.05 6.12 -14.62
CA THR A 381 3.64 6.91 -13.52
C THR A 381 3.88 8.36 -13.92
N GLY A 382 3.70 8.69 -15.21
CA GLY A 382 3.83 10.05 -15.71
C GLY A 382 2.84 10.34 -16.83
N LEU A 383 2.19 11.49 -16.73
CA LEU A 383 1.33 12.05 -17.76
C LEU A 383 1.72 13.51 -18.00
N ASN A 384 1.71 13.94 -19.26
CA ASN A 384 1.85 15.35 -19.61
C ASN A 384 1.09 15.65 -20.90
N TYR A 385 0.18 16.63 -20.88
CA TYR A 385 -0.50 17.06 -22.10
C TYR A 385 0.29 18.19 -22.77
N ALA A 386 0.57 18.04 -24.07
CA ALA A 386 1.21 19.06 -24.88
C ALA A 386 0.85 18.87 -26.36
N ASN A 387 0.84 19.96 -27.13
CA ASN A 387 0.75 19.92 -28.60
C ASN A 387 -0.41 19.05 -29.15
N GLY A 388 -1.58 19.06 -28.50
CA GLY A 388 -2.74 18.27 -28.94
C GLY A 388 -2.67 16.78 -28.63
N ALA A 389 -1.79 16.36 -27.71
CA ALA A 389 -1.64 14.96 -27.32
C ALA A 389 -1.33 14.81 -25.82
N LEU A 390 -1.81 13.72 -25.23
CA LEU A 390 -1.39 13.25 -23.92
C LEU A 390 -0.14 12.38 -24.07
N TYR A 391 1.00 12.82 -23.58
CA TYR A 391 2.23 12.03 -23.49
C TYR A 391 2.18 11.17 -22.23
N VAL A 392 2.57 9.90 -22.38
CA VAL A 392 2.40 8.86 -21.37
C VAL A 392 3.73 8.18 -21.13
N SER A 393 4.14 8.14 -19.86
CA SER A 393 5.25 7.32 -19.39
C SER A 393 4.68 6.13 -18.62
N ARG A 394 4.95 4.93 -19.15
CA ARG A 394 4.54 3.65 -18.59
C ARG A 394 5.75 2.72 -18.45
N ALA A 395 5.68 1.72 -17.59
CA ALA A 395 6.83 0.85 -17.31
C ALA A 395 7.52 0.32 -18.60
N GLY A 396 8.78 0.70 -18.79
CA GLY A 396 9.62 0.28 -19.92
C GLY A 396 9.43 1.07 -21.21
N GLU A 397 8.49 2.02 -21.26
CA GLU A 397 8.04 2.63 -22.51
C GLU A 397 7.46 4.06 -22.36
N VAL A 398 7.68 4.89 -23.37
CA VAL A 398 6.97 6.16 -23.53
C VAL A 398 6.16 6.17 -24.83
N GLY A 399 5.00 6.81 -24.77
CA GLY A 399 4.10 6.96 -25.90
C GLY A 399 3.27 8.23 -25.80
N ARG A 400 2.27 8.33 -26.67
CA ARG A 400 1.28 9.42 -26.62
C ARG A 400 -0.11 8.96 -27.06
N ILE A 401 -1.12 9.74 -26.72
CA ILE A 401 -2.49 9.62 -27.23
C ILE A 401 -2.85 10.97 -27.84
N PRO A 402 -2.82 11.13 -29.17
CA PRO A 402 -3.31 12.35 -29.82
C PRO A 402 -4.80 12.56 -29.55
N ASP A 403 -5.26 13.81 -29.56
CA ASP A 403 -6.68 14.11 -29.38
C ASP A 403 -7.54 13.41 -30.44
N GLY A 404 -8.54 12.65 -29.98
CA GLY A 404 -9.39 11.81 -30.84
C GLY A 404 -8.71 10.56 -31.40
N GLY A 405 -7.45 10.30 -31.06
CA GLY A 405 -6.66 9.16 -31.50
C GLY A 405 -6.52 8.06 -30.44
N GLY A 406 -5.80 7.00 -30.81
CA GLY A 406 -5.42 5.90 -29.91
C GLY A 406 -3.98 6.03 -29.42
N TYR A 407 -3.57 5.10 -28.55
CA TYR A 407 -2.20 5.05 -28.04
C TYR A 407 -1.17 4.75 -29.14
N GLU A 408 -0.13 5.58 -29.17
CA GLU A 408 1.00 5.51 -30.07
C GLU A 408 2.28 5.31 -29.26
N LYS A 409 2.94 4.14 -29.41
CA LYS A 409 4.29 3.93 -28.88
C LYS A 409 5.28 4.87 -29.57
N LEU A 410 6.12 5.52 -28.76
CA LEU A 410 7.19 6.41 -29.23
C LEU A 410 8.59 5.82 -28.97
N ALA A 411 8.83 5.19 -27.83
CA ALA A 411 10.09 4.50 -27.56
C ALA A 411 9.93 3.50 -26.42
N GLY A 412 10.64 2.38 -26.47
CA GLY A 412 10.69 1.40 -25.38
C GLY A 412 12.08 0.81 -25.17
N GLY A 413 12.30 0.17 -24.02
CA GLY A 413 13.62 -0.32 -23.60
C GLY A 413 14.18 0.41 -22.38
N PHE A 414 13.35 1.21 -21.69
CA PHE A 414 13.71 1.73 -20.37
C PHE A 414 13.82 0.59 -19.37
N ALA A 415 14.72 0.74 -18.40
CA ALA A 415 14.88 -0.24 -17.36
C ALA A 415 13.66 -0.24 -16.41
N VAL A 416 13.28 -1.43 -15.97
CA VAL A 416 12.23 -1.64 -14.97
C VAL A 416 12.76 -2.64 -13.95
N GLN A 417 12.74 -2.25 -12.68
CA GLN A 417 13.02 -3.11 -11.56
C GLN A 417 11.80 -3.09 -10.62
N SER A 418 10.93 -4.07 -10.80
CA SER A 418 9.63 -4.08 -10.15
C SER A 418 9.70 -4.28 -8.63
N GLN A 419 10.70 -5.00 -8.12
CA GLN A 419 10.89 -5.19 -6.67
C GLN A 419 11.25 -3.89 -5.94
N LEU A 420 11.96 -2.98 -6.61
CA LEU A 420 12.39 -1.70 -6.03
C LEU A 420 11.49 -0.54 -6.43
N PHE A 421 10.41 -0.80 -7.20
CA PHE A 421 9.56 0.23 -7.80
C PHE A 421 10.35 1.26 -8.63
N HIS A 422 11.40 0.82 -9.33
CA HIS A 422 12.16 1.68 -10.25
C HIS A 422 11.68 1.45 -11.68
N ALA A 423 11.34 2.53 -12.37
CA ALA A 423 10.96 2.52 -13.77
C ALA A 423 11.23 3.91 -14.37
N ASN A 424 10.93 4.10 -15.66
CA ASN A 424 10.61 5.44 -16.13
C ASN A 424 9.32 5.93 -15.44
N ASN A 425 9.40 7.10 -14.83
CA ASN A 425 8.35 7.66 -13.97
C ASN A 425 7.68 8.85 -14.66
N GLY A 426 7.99 10.07 -14.23
CA GLY A 426 7.49 11.31 -14.78
C GLY A 426 7.94 11.59 -16.22
N ILE A 427 7.12 12.38 -16.92
CA ILE A 427 7.35 12.86 -18.28
C ILE A 427 6.95 14.31 -18.38
N VAL A 428 7.70 15.12 -19.11
CA VAL A 428 7.34 16.50 -19.44
C VAL A 428 7.80 16.86 -20.83
N VAL A 429 6.91 17.45 -21.63
CA VAL A 429 7.25 18.07 -22.91
C VAL A 429 7.55 19.55 -22.67
N SER A 430 8.74 19.99 -23.06
CA SER A 430 9.17 21.37 -22.88
C SER A 430 10.07 21.79 -24.04
N ASP A 431 9.76 22.94 -24.64
CA ASP A 431 10.64 23.64 -25.59
C ASP A 431 11.15 22.75 -26.74
N GLY A 432 10.28 21.89 -27.28
CA GLY A 432 10.60 20.98 -28.39
C GLY A 432 11.28 19.66 -27.97
N TRP A 433 11.39 19.38 -26.67
CA TRP A 433 11.98 18.16 -26.13
C TRP A 433 10.97 17.39 -25.27
N VAL A 434 11.13 16.08 -25.22
CA VAL A 434 10.47 15.21 -24.23
C VAL A 434 11.51 14.84 -23.18
N TYR A 435 11.24 15.10 -21.91
CA TYR A 435 12.07 14.70 -20.77
C TYR A 435 11.36 13.59 -20.00
N VAL A 436 12.13 12.62 -19.52
CA VAL A 436 11.66 11.46 -18.77
C VAL A 436 12.57 11.26 -17.56
N SER A 437 11.99 11.11 -16.38
CA SER A 437 12.73 10.62 -15.21
C SER A 437 12.82 9.11 -15.28
N ALA A 438 14.04 8.56 -15.27
CA ALA A 438 14.30 7.14 -15.44
C ALA A 438 15.03 6.57 -14.22
N GLY A 439 14.37 5.67 -13.49
CA GLY A 439 14.92 5.00 -12.33
C GLY A 439 16.06 4.04 -12.67
N GLY A 440 16.90 3.78 -11.66
CA GLY A 440 17.93 2.76 -11.71
C GLY A 440 17.36 1.34 -11.64
N VAL A 441 18.23 0.35 -11.45
CA VAL A 441 17.83 -1.05 -11.21
C VAL A 441 18.41 -1.63 -9.93
N ARG A 442 19.11 -0.78 -9.15
CA ARG A 442 19.72 -1.12 -7.86
C ARG A 442 19.32 -0.12 -6.80
N ASP A 443 19.22 -0.59 -5.56
CA ASP A 443 18.92 0.24 -4.41
C ASP A 443 20.14 1.07 -4.00
N GLY A 444 21.33 0.46 -4.06
CA GLY A 444 22.62 1.11 -3.80
C GLY A 444 23.18 0.86 -2.40
N TRP A 445 22.40 1.00 -1.32
CA TRP A 445 22.90 0.77 0.05
C TRP A 445 22.59 -0.63 0.56
N SER A 446 21.36 -1.12 0.35
CA SER A 446 20.96 -2.48 0.74
C SER A 446 21.72 -3.57 -0.05
N ASP A 447 22.26 -3.21 -1.21
CA ASP A 447 23.05 -4.10 -2.07
C ASP A 447 24.56 -4.11 -1.74
N GLY A 448 24.96 -3.39 -0.68
CA GLY A 448 26.36 -3.13 -0.30
C GLY A 448 26.87 -1.78 -0.82
N PRO A 449 27.55 -0.97 0.01
CA PRO A 449 27.98 0.37 -0.37
C PRO A 449 28.99 0.35 -1.51
N LEU A 450 28.92 1.34 -2.40
CA LEU A 450 29.85 1.52 -3.50
C LEU A 450 31.04 2.37 -3.03
N GLU A 451 32.15 1.70 -2.75
CA GLU A 451 33.37 2.32 -2.23
C GLU A 451 34.50 2.28 -3.26
N ASN A 452 35.29 3.36 -3.33
CA ASN A 452 36.54 3.42 -4.10
C ASN A 452 36.42 3.12 -5.61
N ILE A 453 35.28 3.45 -6.22
CA ILE A 453 35.06 3.32 -7.67
C ILE A 453 34.85 4.69 -8.34
N SER A 454 35.06 4.74 -9.66
CA SER A 454 34.81 5.95 -10.45
C SER A 454 33.32 6.25 -10.61
N GLU A 455 32.99 7.51 -10.93
CA GLU A 455 31.62 7.93 -11.23
C GLU A 455 30.99 7.07 -12.33
N ASP A 456 31.71 6.83 -13.43
CA ASP A 456 31.24 6.00 -14.54
C ASP A 456 30.97 4.55 -14.12
N ALA A 457 31.83 3.98 -13.28
CA ALA A 457 31.64 2.64 -12.75
C ALA A 457 30.40 2.59 -11.83
N ALA A 458 30.21 3.61 -11.01
CA ALA A 458 29.07 3.71 -10.12
C ALA A 458 27.75 3.86 -10.89
N GLN A 459 27.74 4.70 -11.93
CA GLN A 459 26.61 4.86 -12.86
C GLN A 459 26.30 3.58 -13.62
N SER A 460 27.31 2.87 -14.11
CA SER A 460 27.16 1.56 -14.78
C SER A 460 26.49 0.53 -13.87
N ILE A 461 26.89 0.50 -12.59
CA ILE A 461 26.33 -0.40 -11.59
C ILE A 461 24.86 -0.10 -11.32
N VAL A 462 24.51 1.16 -10.99
CA VAL A 462 23.13 1.51 -10.61
C VAL A 462 22.15 1.42 -11.78
N SER A 463 22.67 1.54 -13.00
CA SER A 463 21.91 1.40 -14.23
C SER A 463 21.81 -0.04 -14.74
N GLY A 464 22.56 -0.99 -14.16
CA GLY A 464 22.63 -2.38 -14.60
C GLY A 464 22.97 -2.54 -16.08
N GLY A 465 23.79 -1.62 -16.61
CA GLY A 465 24.18 -1.59 -18.03
C GLY A 465 23.16 -0.91 -18.97
N ASN A 466 22.01 -0.45 -18.49
CA ASN A 466 21.09 0.34 -19.31
C ASN A 466 21.49 1.83 -19.29
N GLY A 467 21.98 2.34 -20.42
CA GLY A 467 22.46 3.73 -20.54
C GLY A 467 21.43 4.83 -20.29
N LEU A 468 20.16 4.50 -20.07
CA LEU A 468 19.09 5.46 -19.76
C LEU A 468 18.59 5.39 -18.32
N ALA A 469 18.94 4.35 -17.56
CA ALA A 469 18.51 4.16 -16.18
C ALA A 469 19.28 5.08 -15.21
N ALA A 470 18.71 5.39 -14.04
CA ALA A 470 19.30 6.27 -13.02
C ALA A 470 19.64 7.69 -13.52
N ARG A 471 18.77 8.26 -14.37
CA ARG A 471 19.01 9.52 -15.11
C ARG A 471 17.73 10.32 -15.30
N ILE A 472 17.89 11.61 -15.60
CA ILE A 472 16.90 12.33 -16.42
C ILE A 472 17.37 12.21 -17.87
N VAL A 473 16.52 11.70 -18.74
CA VAL A 473 16.82 11.53 -20.17
C VAL A 473 15.87 12.35 -21.02
N ARG A 474 16.27 12.67 -22.24
CA ARG A 474 15.45 13.46 -23.16
C ARG A 474 15.65 13.10 -24.62
N ALA A 475 14.66 13.40 -25.46
CA ALA A 475 14.74 13.28 -26.91
C ALA A 475 14.14 14.52 -27.60
N PRO A 476 14.65 14.95 -28.78
CA PRO A 476 13.96 15.95 -29.60
C PRO A 476 12.58 15.41 -29.96
N LEU A 477 11.54 16.20 -29.74
CA LEU A 477 10.17 15.74 -29.90
C LEU A 477 9.87 15.38 -31.36
N ASP A 478 10.31 16.20 -32.31
CA ASP A 478 10.14 15.97 -33.74
C ASP A 478 10.78 14.66 -34.21
N LEU A 479 12.02 14.40 -33.81
CA LEU A 479 12.71 13.14 -34.11
C LEU A 479 12.05 11.95 -33.41
N LEU A 480 11.63 12.10 -32.16
CA LEU A 480 10.96 11.02 -31.44
C LEU A 480 9.62 10.64 -32.10
N LEU A 481 8.88 11.63 -32.61
CA LEU A 481 7.61 11.40 -33.31
C LEU A 481 7.80 10.75 -34.68
N SER A 482 8.86 11.10 -35.41
CA SER A 482 9.12 10.59 -36.76
C SER A 482 9.77 9.21 -36.75
N GLU A 483 10.77 8.98 -35.91
CA GLU A 483 11.57 7.76 -35.93
C GLU A 483 11.11 6.71 -34.91
N ARG A 484 10.41 7.13 -33.84
CA ARG A 484 9.87 6.25 -32.80
C ARG A 484 10.90 5.27 -32.22
N SER A 485 12.07 5.81 -31.87
CA SER A 485 13.23 5.03 -31.45
C SER A 485 13.73 5.46 -30.07
N ILE A 486 14.10 4.46 -29.27
CA ILE A 486 14.77 4.67 -27.97
C ILE A 486 16.15 5.31 -28.14
N ASN A 487 16.78 5.13 -29.30
CA ASN A 487 18.11 5.69 -29.60
C ASN A 487 18.10 7.22 -29.72
N ASN A 488 16.92 7.84 -29.75
CA ASN A 488 16.78 9.30 -29.79
C ASN A 488 16.91 9.92 -28.40
N PHE A 489 16.88 9.09 -27.35
CA PHE A 489 17.12 9.54 -26.00
C PHE A 489 18.60 9.73 -25.71
N GLN A 490 18.91 10.83 -25.04
CA GLN A 490 20.22 11.17 -24.51
C GLN A 490 20.09 11.57 -23.03
N THR A 491 21.17 11.41 -22.28
CA THR A 491 21.25 11.87 -20.88
C THR A 491 21.14 13.40 -20.82
N ALA A 492 20.24 13.89 -19.96
CA ALA A 492 20.11 15.30 -19.63
C ALA A 492 20.73 15.61 -18.26
N ALA A 493 20.55 14.71 -17.31
CA ALA A 493 21.19 14.72 -16.00
C ALA A 493 21.45 13.29 -15.53
N ARG A 494 22.52 13.12 -14.75
CA ARG A 494 22.91 11.84 -14.15
C ARG A 494 23.13 12.02 -12.65
N GLY A 495 23.45 10.94 -11.97
CA GLY A 495 23.72 11.02 -10.55
C GLY A 495 22.45 11.08 -9.69
N VAL A 496 21.36 10.48 -10.16
CA VAL A 496 20.06 10.34 -9.49
C VAL A 496 19.75 8.85 -9.32
N ARG A 497 18.93 8.45 -8.35
CA ARG A 497 18.62 7.03 -8.12
C ARG A 497 17.33 6.60 -8.80
N ASN A 498 16.23 7.15 -8.34
CA ASN A 498 14.90 6.85 -8.82
C ASN A 498 14.11 8.16 -8.89
N PRO A 499 14.45 9.04 -9.85
CA PRO A 499 13.71 10.27 -10.04
C PRO A 499 12.25 9.94 -10.35
N TYR A 500 11.32 10.53 -9.59
CA TYR A 500 9.90 10.21 -9.66
C TYR A 500 9.13 11.24 -10.47
N GLY A 501 8.70 12.33 -9.84
CA GLY A 501 7.97 13.42 -10.49
C GLY A 501 8.92 14.38 -11.20
N ILE A 502 8.48 14.94 -12.33
CA ILE A 502 9.18 16.02 -13.04
C ILE A 502 8.16 17.05 -13.53
N THR A 503 8.46 18.34 -13.38
CA THR A 503 7.61 19.44 -13.84
C THR A 503 8.46 20.58 -14.41
N ARG A 504 7.86 21.37 -15.29
CA ARG A 504 8.44 22.63 -15.79
C ARG A 504 7.99 23.79 -14.90
N ALA A 505 8.92 24.66 -14.53
CA ALA A 505 8.61 25.94 -13.90
C ALA A 505 8.42 27.05 -14.96
N PRO A 506 7.76 28.17 -14.64
CA PRO A 506 7.53 29.27 -15.58
C PRO A 506 8.81 29.84 -16.21
N ASP A 507 9.93 29.79 -15.49
CA ASP A 507 11.25 30.24 -15.94
C ASP A 507 11.95 29.28 -16.92
N GLY A 508 11.33 28.15 -17.27
CA GLY A 508 11.86 27.15 -18.20
C GLY A 508 12.74 26.09 -17.55
N ARG A 509 13.05 26.19 -16.26
CA ARG A 509 13.79 25.14 -15.54
C ARG A 509 12.87 23.95 -15.25
N LEU A 510 13.46 22.78 -15.18
CA LEU A 510 12.77 21.56 -14.76
C LEU A 510 13.07 21.28 -13.30
N TRP A 511 12.05 20.86 -12.58
CA TRP A 511 12.13 20.45 -11.19
C TRP A 511 11.69 19.01 -11.05
N PHE A 512 12.41 18.24 -10.26
CA PHE A 512 12.12 16.82 -10.10
C PHE A 512 12.41 16.34 -8.68
N THR A 513 11.69 15.30 -8.28
CA THR A 513 11.90 14.57 -7.03
C THR A 513 12.78 13.35 -7.27
N ASP A 514 13.64 13.00 -6.32
CA ASP A 514 14.45 11.77 -6.36
C ASP A 514 14.30 10.97 -5.08
N ASN A 515 14.18 9.65 -5.20
CA ASN A 515 14.00 8.72 -4.10
C ASN A 515 15.34 8.06 -3.78
N GLY A 516 15.82 8.30 -2.55
CA GLY A 516 17.10 7.83 -2.06
C GLY A 516 17.20 6.31 -1.84
N SER A 517 18.40 5.83 -1.51
CA SER A 517 18.62 4.43 -1.12
C SER A 517 17.87 4.06 0.15
N THR A 518 17.40 2.82 0.22
CA THR A 518 16.78 2.29 1.44
C THR A 518 17.83 1.84 2.45
N ASN A 519 17.44 1.75 3.73
CA ASN A 519 18.29 1.25 4.83
C ASN A 519 19.59 2.01 5.10
N VAL A 520 19.69 3.27 4.65
CA VAL A 520 20.83 4.15 4.93
C VAL A 520 20.75 4.65 6.39
N PRO A 521 21.82 4.52 7.21
CA PRO A 521 21.85 4.99 8.59
C PRO A 521 21.49 6.47 8.75
N GLU A 522 20.88 6.82 9.88
CA GLU A 522 20.62 8.23 10.21
C GLU A 522 21.94 9.02 10.28
N GLY A 523 21.95 10.20 9.66
CA GLY A 523 23.14 11.06 9.54
C GLY A 523 23.89 10.95 8.20
N ILE A 524 23.57 9.95 7.38
CA ILE A 524 24.02 9.86 5.98
C ILE A 524 22.84 10.17 5.08
N SER A 525 22.95 11.15 4.18
CA SER A 525 21.87 11.45 3.23
C SER A 525 21.69 10.27 2.28
N ALA A 526 20.49 9.71 2.21
CA ALA A 526 20.12 8.64 1.28
C ALA A 526 19.95 9.10 -0.17
N GLY A 527 19.83 10.41 -0.41
CA GLY A 527 19.49 10.97 -1.73
C GLY A 527 17.99 11.18 -1.95
N ASP A 528 17.17 11.19 -0.89
CA ASP A 528 15.80 11.72 -0.96
C ASP A 528 15.88 13.25 -1.12
N GLU A 529 15.52 13.76 -2.31
CA GLU A 529 15.86 15.12 -2.71
C GLU A 529 14.78 15.76 -3.60
N VAL A 530 14.72 17.10 -3.57
CA VAL A 530 14.11 17.91 -4.63
C VAL A 530 15.22 18.61 -5.39
N ASN A 531 15.23 18.43 -6.70
CA ASN A 531 16.29 18.86 -7.59
C ASN A 531 15.78 19.83 -8.66
N VAL A 532 16.69 20.67 -9.17
CA VAL A 532 16.43 21.60 -10.26
C VAL A 532 17.46 21.38 -11.37
N PHE A 533 16.99 21.39 -12.61
CA PHE A 533 17.76 21.25 -13.83
C PHE A 533 17.44 22.39 -14.79
N ASP A 534 18.47 22.98 -15.38
CA ASP A 534 18.32 24.01 -16.42
C ASP A 534 18.57 23.39 -17.80
N PRO A 535 17.52 23.19 -18.61
CA PRO A 535 17.65 22.68 -19.98
C PRO A 535 18.65 23.43 -20.86
N SER A 536 18.80 24.74 -20.68
CA SER A 536 19.68 25.56 -21.51
C SER A 536 21.16 25.29 -21.22
N SER A 537 21.48 24.77 -20.03
CA SER A 537 22.83 24.41 -19.63
C SER A 537 23.36 23.14 -20.29
N VAL A 538 22.49 22.37 -20.95
CA VAL A 538 22.84 21.14 -21.66
C VAL A 538 22.22 21.21 -23.06
N PRO A 539 22.89 21.78 -24.08
CA PRO A 539 22.40 21.76 -25.45
C PRO A 539 22.29 20.34 -26.05
N GLY A 540 21.59 20.18 -27.17
CA GLY A 540 21.49 18.88 -27.84
C GLY A 540 22.88 18.37 -28.29
N GLY A 541 23.14 17.06 -28.16
CA GLY A 541 24.45 16.47 -28.49
C GLY A 541 25.53 16.66 -27.42
N THR A 542 25.20 17.22 -26.25
CA THR A 542 26.13 17.27 -25.11
C THR A 542 26.57 15.86 -24.74
N PRO A 543 27.88 15.55 -24.68
CA PRO A 543 28.36 14.25 -24.25
C PRO A 543 27.89 13.92 -22.85
N GLU A 544 27.58 12.65 -22.59
CA GLU A 544 27.03 12.22 -21.30
C GLU A 544 27.86 12.72 -20.13
N GLY A 545 29.19 12.54 -20.14
CA GLY A 545 30.09 12.96 -19.05
C GLY A 545 30.11 14.47 -18.77
N ALA A 546 29.59 15.31 -19.66
CA ALA A 546 29.46 16.76 -19.48
C ALA A 546 28.09 17.19 -18.92
N THR A 547 27.14 16.27 -18.78
CA THR A 547 25.84 16.54 -18.14
C THR A 547 26.01 16.78 -16.63
N PRO A 548 25.09 17.48 -15.95
CA PRO A 548 25.13 17.64 -14.50
C PRO A 548 25.00 16.30 -13.76
N TYR A 549 25.74 16.18 -12.65
CA TYR A 549 25.73 15.03 -11.75
C TYR A 549 25.20 15.42 -10.37
N TYR A 550 24.20 14.70 -9.85
CA TYR A 550 23.50 15.02 -8.57
C TYR A 550 23.96 14.18 -7.36
N GLY A 551 25.03 13.39 -7.51
CA GLY A 551 25.72 12.80 -6.37
C GLY A 551 25.33 11.36 -6.01
N PHE A 552 24.44 10.71 -6.76
CA PHE A 552 24.06 9.30 -6.58
C PHE A 552 24.76 8.35 -7.57
N PRO A 553 25.15 7.11 -7.21
CA PRO A 553 25.15 6.57 -5.85
C PRO A 553 26.12 7.32 -4.98
N LEU A 554 25.93 7.23 -3.65
CA LEU A 554 26.86 7.76 -2.66
C LEU A 554 28.18 7.01 -2.81
N ALA A 555 29.01 7.42 -3.76
CA ALA A 555 30.39 6.99 -3.78
C ALA A 555 31.01 7.60 -2.51
N LEU A 556 31.36 6.75 -1.55
CA LEU A 556 32.03 7.14 -0.30
C LEU A 556 33.47 7.66 -0.55
N THR A 557 33.78 8.05 -1.79
CA THR A 557 35.07 8.55 -2.28
C THR A 557 35.25 10.05 -2.08
N GLY A 558 34.25 10.76 -1.56
CA GLY A 558 34.30 12.19 -1.23
C GLY A 558 33.55 13.08 -2.22
N ALA A 559 33.04 14.22 -1.74
CA ALA A 559 32.23 15.14 -2.55
C ALA A 559 33.07 15.81 -3.65
N ASN A 560 32.66 15.65 -4.92
CA ASN A 560 33.24 16.40 -6.03
C ASN A 560 32.64 17.82 -6.07
N PRO A 561 33.45 18.89 -6.09
CA PRO A 561 32.95 20.26 -6.09
C PRO A 561 32.11 20.63 -7.32
N ASN A 562 32.19 19.85 -8.40
CA ASN A 562 31.43 20.08 -9.62
C ASN A 562 30.04 19.43 -9.61
N TRP A 563 29.71 18.65 -8.57
CA TRP A 563 28.38 18.06 -8.44
C TRP A 563 27.33 19.14 -8.16
N ARG A 564 26.13 18.91 -8.69
CA ARG A 564 24.97 19.74 -8.41
C ARG A 564 24.45 19.37 -7.03
N ALA A 565 24.36 20.37 -6.15
CA ALA A 565 23.65 20.19 -4.89
C ALA A 565 22.14 20.20 -5.15
N PRO A 566 21.37 19.40 -4.38
CA PRO A 566 19.93 19.46 -4.43
C PRO A 566 19.41 20.80 -3.96
N ALA A 567 18.21 21.16 -4.42
CA ALA A 567 17.52 22.35 -3.94
C ALA A 567 17.00 22.14 -2.51
N ILE A 568 16.53 20.93 -2.20
CA ILE A 568 16.10 20.50 -0.87
C ILE A 568 16.61 19.08 -0.63
N VAL A 569 17.26 18.88 0.52
CA VAL A 569 17.56 17.55 1.07
C VAL A 569 16.41 17.15 1.98
N LEU A 570 15.89 15.94 1.80
CA LEU A 570 14.80 15.41 2.60
C LEU A 570 15.33 14.37 3.62
N PRO A 571 14.58 14.08 4.68
CA PRO A 571 14.90 12.96 5.55
C PRO A 571 15.00 11.66 4.74
N ASN A 572 15.92 10.77 5.14
CA ASN A 572 15.99 9.44 4.56
C ASN A 572 14.61 8.77 4.64
N THR A 573 14.27 8.04 3.59
CA THR A 573 12.98 7.35 3.41
C THR A 573 11.78 8.30 3.31
N ALA A 574 12.00 9.58 2.99
CA ALA A 574 10.92 10.52 2.67
C ALA A 574 10.10 10.06 1.46
N ALA A 575 10.73 9.45 0.44
CA ALA A 575 10.07 9.01 -0.78
C ALA A 575 9.20 10.11 -1.42
N PRO A 576 9.81 11.21 -1.91
CA PRO A 576 9.08 12.28 -2.56
C PRO A 576 8.45 11.81 -3.88
N THR A 577 7.20 12.19 -4.15
CA THR A 577 6.40 11.68 -5.28
C THR A 577 6.16 12.77 -6.33
N GLY A 578 4.94 12.95 -6.83
CA GLY A 578 4.60 13.97 -7.82
C GLY A 578 5.06 15.36 -7.43
N ILE A 579 5.28 16.22 -8.42
CA ILE A 579 5.72 17.61 -8.25
C ILE A 579 5.04 18.48 -9.31
N THR A 580 4.62 19.68 -8.94
CA THR A 580 4.02 20.63 -9.87
C THR A 580 4.24 22.07 -9.43
N TRP A 581 4.11 23.02 -10.36
CA TRP A 581 4.15 24.45 -10.06
C TRP A 581 2.73 24.99 -9.88
N ALA A 582 2.43 25.56 -8.72
CA ALA A 582 1.14 26.19 -8.43
C ALA A 582 1.35 27.41 -7.52
N TYR A 583 0.50 28.44 -7.69
CA TYR A 583 0.47 29.62 -6.82
C TYR A 583 1.84 30.30 -6.61
N GLY A 584 2.68 30.33 -7.64
CA GLY A 584 3.99 30.98 -7.58
C GLY A 584 5.07 30.18 -6.84
N THR A 585 4.83 28.91 -6.52
CA THR A 585 5.85 28.03 -5.95
C THR A 585 5.70 26.58 -6.43
N LEU A 586 6.59 25.71 -5.99
CA LEU A 586 6.53 24.27 -6.21
C LEU A 586 5.81 23.58 -5.07
N PHE A 587 4.94 22.65 -5.44
CA PHE A 587 4.30 21.70 -4.56
C PHE A 587 4.76 20.29 -4.92
N TYR A 588 5.00 19.46 -3.93
CA TYR A 588 5.35 18.06 -4.11
C TYR A 588 4.79 17.17 -3.01
N GLY A 589 4.62 15.90 -3.33
CA GLY A 589 4.15 14.89 -2.40
C GLY A 589 5.30 14.21 -1.67
N GLN A 590 5.03 13.70 -0.48
CA GLN A 590 5.94 12.84 0.28
C GLN A 590 5.16 11.62 0.75
N TYR A 591 5.60 10.43 0.34
CA TYR A 591 4.91 9.17 0.63
C TYR A 591 5.43 8.49 1.90
N GLY A 592 6.72 8.54 2.18
CA GLY A 592 7.35 7.77 3.24
C GLY A 592 7.36 8.50 4.59
N ARG A 593 8.54 8.67 5.17
CA ARG A 593 8.75 9.38 6.44
C ARG A 593 8.15 10.77 6.36
N GLN A 594 7.32 11.16 7.34
CA GLN A 594 6.61 12.45 7.36
C GLN A 594 5.75 12.69 6.09
N PRO A 595 4.69 11.91 5.88
CA PRO A 595 3.97 11.95 4.61
C PRO A 595 3.11 13.20 4.44
N GLY A 596 2.95 13.73 3.24
CA GLY A 596 2.06 14.87 3.05
C GLY A 596 2.27 15.64 1.76
N LEU A 597 1.54 16.75 1.67
CA LEU A 597 1.79 17.78 0.68
C LEU A 597 2.79 18.77 1.25
N TYR A 598 3.84 19.03 0.49
CA TYR A 598 4.86 20.00 0.80
C TYR A 598 4.90 21.09 -0.27
N ARG A 599 5.29 22.29 0.15
CA ARG A 599 5.67 23.37 -0.76
C ARG A 599 7.12 23.75 -0.55
N VAL A 600 7.74 24.27 -1.60
CA VAL A 600 9.03 24.96 -1.50
C VAL A 600 8.78 26.36 -0.93
N GLY A 601 9.34 26.61 0.24
CA GLY A 601 9.26 27.89 0.96
C GLY A 601 10.63 28.54 1.12
N ARG A 602 10.66 29.66 1.83
CA ARG A 602 11.90 30.38 2.17
C ARG A 602 11.87 30.76 3.63
N ALA A 603 12.87 30.37 4.41
CA ALA A 603 13.00 30.76 5.81
C ALA A 603 13.43 32.23 5.97
N ALA A 604 13.29 32.78 7.18
CA ALA A 604 13.65 34.18 7.49
C ALA A 604 15.13 34.52 7.22
N ASN A 605 16.03 33.52 7.33
CA ASN A 605 17.45 33.66 7.00
C ASN A 605 17.74 33.58 5.48
N GLY A 606 16.69 33.47 4.65
CA GLY A 606 16.77 33.38 3.20
C GLY A 606 16.97 31.98 2.64
N GLN A 607 17.10 30.95 3.48
CA GLN A 607 17.30 29.56 3.08
C GLN A 607 16.03 28.99 2.43
N VAL A 608 16.19 28.21 1.36
CA VAL A 608 15.10 27.42 0.78
C VAL A 608 14.73 26.29 1.74
N ILE A 609 13.44 26.13 2.04
CA ILE A 609 12.93 25.13 2.96
C ILE A 609 11.80 24.33 2.35
N SER A 610 11.54 23.17 2.93
CA SER A 610 10.34 22.39 2.68
C SER A 610 9.33 22.64 3.80
N GLU A 611 8.14 23.08 3.44
CA GLU A 611 7.06 23.35 4.38
C GLU A 611 5.92 22.37 4.14
N ARG A 612 5.54 21.61 5.17
CA ARG A 612 4.40 20.70 5.09
C ARG A 612 3.12 21.51 5.17
N VAL A 613 2.38 21.51 4.08
CA VAL A 613 1.12 22.25 3.93
C VAL A 613 -0.06 21.43 4.43
N MET A 614 -0.02 20.12 4.21
CA MET A 614 -1.11 19.21 4.58
C MET A 614 -0.58 17.83 4.92
N LEU A 615 -1.13 17.22 5.98
CA LEU A 615 -0.98 15.80 6.23
C LEU A 615 -2.00 15.05 5.37
N VAL A 616 -1.50 14.33 4.37
CA VAL A 616 -2.29 13.44 3.52
C VAL A 616 -1.40 12.27 3.10
N TRP A 617 -1.95 11.08 3.13
CA TRP A 617 -1.22 9.87 2.78
C TRP A 617 -2.19 8.79 2.24
N PRO A 618 -1.80 8.00 1.22
CA PRO A 618 -0.59 8.15 0.41
C PRO A 618 -0.78 9.17 -0.73
N LEU A 619 -0.01 10.28 -0.74
CA LEU A 619 -0.03 11.26 -1.84
C LEU A 619 0.96 10.82 -2.93
N ILE A 620 0.46 10.64 -4.15
CA ILE A 620 1.27 10.09 -5.26
C ILE A 620 1.43 11.09 -6.39
N SER A 621 0.36 11.77 -6.80
CA SER A 621 0.37 12.60 -8.00
C SER A 621 -0.19 14.01 -7.76
N LEU A 622 0.32 14.95 -8.54
CA LEU A 622 0.01 16.38 -8.46
C LEU A 622 -0.07 16.94 -9.88
N ALA A 623 -1.01 17.85 -10.11
CA ALA A 623 -1.07 18.63 -11.33
C ALA A 623 -1.69 20.01 -11.06
N THR A 624 -1.36 20.99 -11.90
CA THR A 624 -2.00 22.30 -11.87
C THR A 624 -3.00 22.39 -13.00
N ALA A 625 -4.24 22.73 -12.67
CA ALA A 625 -5.30 22.94 -13.64
C ALA A 625 -5.12 24.28 -14.40
N PRO A 626 -5.78 24.47 -15.55
CA PRO A 626 -5.66 25.71 -16.33
C PRO A 626 -6.11 26.97 -15.57
N ASP A 627 -7.01 26.84 -14.61
CA ASP A 627 -7.45 27.91 -13.70
C ASP A 627 -6.44 28.23 -12.59
N GLY A 628 -5.31 27.50 -12.54
CA GLY A 628 -4.28 27.61 -11.53
C GLY A 628 -4.53 26.74 -10.29
N ALA A 629 -5.65 26.01 -10.22
CA ALA A 629 -5.97 25.17 -9.08
C ALA A 629 -4.97 24.01 -8.93
N LEU A 630 -4.57 23.72 -7.70
CA LEU A 630 -3.73 22.55 -7.40
C LEU A 630 -4.62 21.31 -7.29
N TRP A 631 -4.27 20.24 -7.98
CA TRP A 631 -4.95 18.96 -7.90
C TRP A 631 -4.03 17.89 -7.36
N ILE A 632 -4.59 17.02 -6.53
CA ILE A 632 -3.87 15.98 -5.79
C ILE A 632 -4.57 14.64 -6.04
N GLY A 633 -3.79 13.63 -6.43
CA GLY A 633 -4.21 12.24 -6.53
C GLY A 633 -3.52 11.37 -5.47
N THR A 634 -4.29 10.55 -4.77
CA THR A 634 -3.78 9.65 -3.73
C THR A 634 -3.70 8.21 -4.22
N GLY A 635 -2.83 7.42 -3.59
CA GLY A 635 -2.74 5.97 -3.80
C GLY A 635 -4.00 5.21 -3.34
N THR A 636 -4.89 5.86 -2.59
CA THR A 636 -6.21 5.34 -2.22
C THR A 636 -7.33 5.79 -3.17
N GLY A 637 -7.00 6.44 -4.29
CA GLY A 637 -7.97 6.85 -5.30
C GLY A 637 -8.68 8.18 -5.01
N GLY A 638 -8.28 8.89 -3.94
CA GLY A 638 -8.78 10.21 -3.62
C GLY A 638 -8.25 11.25 -4.59
N LEU A 639 -9.15 11.97 -5.24
CA LEU A 639 -8.85 13.12 -6.10
C LEU A 639 -9.34 14.39 -5.41
N TYR A 640 -8.45 15.35 -5.22
CA TYR A 640 -8.74 16.58 -4.50
C TYR A 640 -8.34 17.78 -5.32
N ARG A 641 -9.22 18.77 -5.38
CA ARG A 641 -8.96 20.11 -5.92
C ARG A 641 -8.72 21.06 -4.75
N MET A 642 -7.69 21.88 -4.84
CA MET A 642 -7.20 22.70 -3.74
C MET A 642 -6.95 24.13 -4.21
N THR A 643 -7.70 25.11 -3.66
CA THR A 643 -7.63 26.54 -4.01
C THR A 643 -7.38 27.42 -2.78
N PRO A 644 -6.63 28.54 -2.89
CA PRO A 644 -6.42 29.45 -1.77
C PRO A 644 -7.69 30.22 -1.41
N GLY A 645 -7.91 30.47 -0.12
CA GLY A 645 -9.03 31.27 0.42
C GLY A 645 -10.35 30.49 0.48
N CYS A 646 -10.95 30.40 1.66
CA CYS A 646 -12.33 29.95 1.84
C CYS A 646 -13.25 31.17 1.74
N GLY A 647 -14.07 31.23 0.69
CA GLY A 647 -15.10 32.25 0.50
C GLY A 647 -16.36 31.95 1.28
#